data_AF-A0A9W2ZU66-F1
#
_entry.id   AF-A0A9W2ZU66-F1
#
_cell.length_a   1.000
_cell.length_b   1.000
_cell.length_c   1.000
_cell.angle_alpha   90.00
_cell.angle_beta   90.00
_cell.angle_gamma   90.00
#
_symmetry.space_group_name_H-M   'P 1'
#
loop_
_entity.id
_entity.type
_entity.pdbx_description
1 polymer ?
#
loop_
_entity_poly.entity_id
_entity_poly.type
_entity_poly.pdbx_seq_one_letter_code
_entity_poly.pdbx_strand_id
1 'polypeptide(L)'
;MAFTSVHLEVIHSLINAVEKVMNPLATNEERQIAHKICEEFKETSKQSFQYGLHLAEKNNSSFVRHFGLQVVEHFIKYRWQEASPADKSDLKINVFKLVDQGTKDILEEEQHIKDGVSRILVELMKREWPQLWENLFTDFTVLCRNGETQTELVLLTLLRLTEDVVRFQNLPHARRRELLQALTSAMSSISSFFMFTLNAHLDKYKSKTGIEAEKSCKICLCVLDTLTAFVDWINITHIIEANLLPRLSSLLLDKNLCLRASECLLLIVGRKGKISERKPIMVLFSQEAMTVLLQAANNATEHITESTNYIFLKRLCEILLEIGKQLCYLWGSSEDTGQPPNFEMYLKALLAFTQHPSQSLRQMIYTMWLIFLRHPIASKDPVFQSVLPMLIQCGTVCLHKVGFPSHSNSVSCDYSRLEFDTDEEFNAVLSCLRVSVVESIRTLTLMVPKLTFSVASAWLTELLNKPIDIGTGADADRGICNLSSPSFISWDACSVFLEAVMSKLFVGDGDKSFVQEGIDLLHKALAYQMQDPLILSAVLSCLSGLFPFLNYTPQTLPQVLEKIFGAVVFNLPGQTKSTRSQAVKNVRVHACSVLVKICKNYPGLLLPEFRHLYDSVKQLDSDREQLSQMEKIILIEALIIVSNQFHDFARQAAFIEEVIAPVKELWSSEDFNKAFSSPEYFMDYVGLNKAAVEPSSADTCGINRSHITYCINTILAVIKRSQWPEDYNVAQRGGFIIGGEGCSVLRNPATPYISPLLNNLMTLLKTTCSLFKPEYLHLRHIDFVRAYDLTEHDKLNILGIPPVSVDNSDSLVYRHPLERMQIFISTVFDYGFHILGNASQCLGAEFYCVPGLSKVIIENLIVNFKLLPDFRAKTFIRNFIKPFIQCCPKGQCSTVVLPVLYILTSDILQRLSERWLIINKRVEEEAQSEEQSDPESQEILEEHVVRQLTREYLELLVLVLTGKSVNSDVKEEMAMEDGDVGKQTGSNPPFKELSELGVMVVGTKELFPSIIMCIINGFSWADTTVCHRCTQMLWPVVKQIVANNDMSEEAASHIFVAILTGLQLHGEHESTQSCLLTLSFFYYETLRQKFPSLTQVLHKIPDVNVNLIKNLEVELSSRTGQEKKKKDCFKKIVSSIIGRSVSDRFRRSVQYSNLPQLFLSTRRPKTIQLDEVESENMGLL
;
A
#
# COMPACT_ATOMS: atom_id res chain seq x y z
N MET A 1 -22.89 43.00 -36.82
CA MET A 1 -22.59 44.45 -36.81
C MET A 1 -21.37 44.67 -37.70
N ALA A 2 -21.37 45.69 -38.55
CA ALA A 2 -20.17 46.03 -39.31
C ALA A 2 -19.15 46.68 -38.36
N PHE A 3 -18.00 46.02 -38.17
CA PHE A 3 -16.89 46.56 -37.38
C PHE A 3 -16.27 47.78 -38.10
N THR A 4 -15.89 48.82 -37.35
CA THR A 4 -15.15 50.00 -37.86
C THR A 4 -13.71 49.62 -38.23
N SER A 5 -12.99 50.45 -38.99
CA SER A 5 -11.61 50.16 -39.43
C SER A 5 -10.65 49.85 -38.26
N VAL A 6 -10.83 50.53 -37.13
CA VAL A 6 -10.02 50.33 -35.91
C VAL A 6 -10.24 48.93 -35.30
N HIS A 7 -11.45 48.40 -35.37
CA HIS A 7 -11.77 47.07 -34.85
C HIS A 7 -11.09 45.96 -35.68
N LEU A 8 -11.00 46.14 -36.99
CA LEU A 8 -10.34 45.19 -37.91
C LEU A 8 -8.82 45.12 -37.67
N GLU A 9 -8.16 46.24 -37.35
CA GLU A 9 -6.74 46.27 -36.99
C GLU A 9 -6.46 45.49 -35.70
N VAL A 10 -7.32 45.61 -34.70
CA VAL A 10 -7.21 44.84 -33.44
C VAL A 10 -7.33 43.34 -33.70
N ILE A 11 -8.30 42.93 -34.53
CA ILE A 11 -8.49 41.51 -34.90
C ILE A 11 -7.25 40.97 -35.61
N HIS A 12 -6.70 41.72 -36.57
CA HIS A 12 -5.51 41.29 -37.31
C HIS A 12 -4.26 41.20 -36.42
N SER A 13 -4.11 42.13 -35.48
CA SER A 13 -3.04 42.09 -34.46
C SER A 13 -3.13 40.85 -33.58
N LEU A 14 -4.34 40.49 -33.13
CA LEU A 14 -4.56 39.29 -32.31
C LEU A 14 -4.31 37.99 -33.09
N ILE A 15 -4.72 37.93 -34.36
CA ILE A 15 -4.43 36.77 -35.23
C ILE A 15 -2.91 36.57 -35.35
N ASN A 16 -2.18 37.64 -35.71
CA ASN A 16 -0.73 37.58 -35.83
C ASN A 16 -0.06 37.22 -34.50
N ALA A 17 -0.55 37.74 -33.37
CA ALA A 17 -0.02 37.40 -32.06
C ALA A 17 -0.20 35.91 -31.73
N VAL A 18 -1.40 35.36 -31.92
CA VAL A 18 -1.68 33.94 -31.67
C VAL A 18 -0.85 33.04 -32.58
N GLU A 19 -0.76 33.35 -33.87
CA GLU A 19 0.05 32.58 -34.81
C GLU A 19 1.54 32.66 -34.47
N LYS A 20 2.03 33.80 -34.00
CA LYS A 20 3.42 33.97 -33.57
C LYS A 20 3.71 33.22 -32.26
N VAL A 21 2.77 33.15 -31.33
CA VAL A 21 2.90 32.34 -30.10
C VAL A 21 3.08 30.87 -30.44
N MET A 22 2.29 30.35 -31.39
CA MET A 22 2.29 28.95 -31.79
C MET A 22 3.34 28.60 -32.86
N ASN A 23 4.15 29.56 -33.32
CA ASN A 23 5.18 29.33 -34.32
C ASN A 23 6.47 28.79 -33.66
N PRO A 24 6.95 27.58 -34.02
CA PRO A 24 8.19 27.03 -33.47
C PRO A 24 9.43 27.82 -33.87
N LEU A 25 9.37 28.62 -34.95
CA LEU A 25 10.46 29.44 -35.46
C LEU A 25 10.52 30.85 -34.81
N ALA A 26 9.51 31.24 -34.03
CA ALA A 26 9.52 32.54 -33.35
C ALA A 26 10.55 32.54 -32.21
N THR A 27 11.26 33.66 -32.03
CA THR A 27 12.23 33.81 -30.93
C THR A 27 11.50 33.91 -29.58
N ASN A 28 12.20 33.63 -28.48
CA ASN A 28 11.60 33.74 -27.15
C ASN A 28 11.09 35.16 -26.84
N GLU A 29 11.81 36.20 -27.25
CA GLU A 29 11.38 37.60 -27.10
C GLU A 29 10.08 37.88 -27.87
N GLU A 30 10.02 37.45 -29.13
CA GLU A 30 8.84 37.63 -29.97
C GLU A 30 7.61 36.88 -29.42
N ARG A 31 7.83 35.66 -28.91
CA ARG A 31 6.79 34.84 -28.28
C ARG A 31 6.28 35.49 -27.00
N GLN A 32 7.17 36.04 -26.16
CA GLN A 32 6.80 36.76 -24.94
C GLN A 32 5.98 38.01 -25.25
N ILE A 33 6.37 38.80 -26.25
CA ILE A 33 5.62 39.99 -26.68
C ILE A 33 4.23 39.59 -27.17
N ALA A 34 4.15 38.57 -28.04
CA ALA A 34 2.88 38.10 -28.58
C ALA A 34 1.95 37.51 -27.50
N HIS A 35 2.51 36.76 -26.54
CA HIS A 35 1.78 36.24 -25.39
C HIS A 35 1.25 37.37 -24.49
N LYS A 36 2.09 38.38 -24.20
CA LYS A 36 1.69 39.55 -23.41
C LYS A 36 0.52 40.29 -24.05
N ILE A 37 0.54 40.49 -25.37
CA ILE A 37 -0.59 41.09 -26.11
C ILE A 37 -1.88 40.29 -25.90
N CYS A 38 -1.80 38.94 -25.97
CA CYS A 38 -2.95 38.07 -25.79
C CYS A 38 -3.52 38.11 -24.37
N GLU A 39 -2.67 38.13 -23.34
CA GLU A 39 -3.11 38.23 -21.93
C GLU A 39 -3.68 39.60 -21.59
N GLU A 40 -2.98 40.69 -21.97
CA GLU A 40 -3.45 42.06 -21.74
C GLU A 40 -4.82 42.30 -22.38
N PHE A 41 -5.06 41.72 -23.57
CA PHE A 41 -6.34 41.81 -24.24
C PHE A 41 -7.49 41.15 -23.45
N LYS A 42 -7.26 39.95 -22.89
CA LYS A 42 -8.24 39.22 -22.08
C LYS A 42 -8.64 40.02 -20.84
N GLU A 43 -7.67 40.70 -20.20
CA GLU A 43 -7.92 41.46 -18.97
C GLU A 43 -8.55 42.84 -19.22
N THR A 44 -8.10 43.58 -20.24
CA THR A 44 -8.41 45.02 -20.37
C THR A 44 -9.63 45.33 -21.26
N SER A 45 -9.91 44.52 -22.29
CA SER A 45 -10.89 44.88 -23.33
C SER A 45 -12.34 44.69 -22.87
N LYS A 46 -13.15 45.75 -22.84
CA LYS A 46 -14.58 45.69 -22.45
C LYS A 46 -15.46 44.94 -23.46
N GLN A 47 -15.03 44.85 -24.72
CA GLN A 47 -15.74 44.14 -25.80
C GLN A 47 -15.07 42.78 -26.12
N SER A 48 -14.25 42.24 -25.21
CA SER A 48 -13.46 41.02 -25.40
C SER A 48 -14.27 39.84 -25.94
N PHE A 49 -15.51 39.61 -25.47
CA PHE A 49 -16.32 38.51 -25.96
C PHE A 49 -16.78 38.68 -27.42
N GLN A 50 -17.01 39.90 -27.89
CA GLN A 50 -17.43 40.15 -29.28
C GLN A 50 -16.29 39.86 -30.27
N TYR A 51 -15.06 40.26 -29.92
CA TYR A 51 -13.87 39.89 -30.70
C TYR A 51 -13.58 38.39 -30.60
N GLY A 52 -13.72 37.80 -29.41
CA GLY A 52 -13.53 36.37 -29.22
C GLY A 52 -14.48 35.53 -30.10
N LEU A 53 -15.74 35.94 -30.20
CA LEU A 53 -16.73 35.30 -31.10
C LEU A 53 -16.35 35.43 -32.58
N HIS A 54 -15.82 36.59 -33.00
CA HIS A 54 -15.37 36.79 -34.38
C HIS A 54 -14.11 35.97 -34.70
N LEU A 55 -13.16 35.89 -33.76
CA LEU A 55 -11.98 35.02 -33.89
C LEU A 55 -12.37 33.53 -33.96
N ALA A 56 -13.47 33.13 -33.29
CA ALA A 56 -13.99 31.76 -33.29
C ALA A 56 -14.67 31.33 -34.60
N GLU A 57 -14.86 32.23 -35.58
CA GLU A 57 -15.48 31.91 -36.87
C GLU A 57 -14.73 30.84 -37.66
N LYS A 58 -15.46 30.04 -38.46
CA LYS A 58 -14.93 28.87 -39.20
C LYS A 58 -13.84 29.19 -40.22
N ASN A 59 -13.77 30.45 -40.67
CA ASN A 59 -12.83 30.91 -41.68
C ASN A 59 -11.40 31.05 -41.13
N ASN A 60 -11.25 31.17 -39.81
CA ASN A 60 -9.95 31.33 -39.16
C ASN A 60 -9.28 29.96 -38.90
N SER A 61 -7.96 29.98 -38.67
CA SER A 61 -7.18 28.79 -38.29
C SER A 61 -7.66 28.22 -36.93
N SER A 62 -7.42 26.93 -36.70
CA SER A 62 -7.81 26.25 -35.45
C SER A 62 -7.21 26.94 -34.21
N PHE A 63 -5.96 27.40 -34.28
CA PHE A 63 -5.29 28.14 -33.21
C PHE A 63 -6.02 29.44 -32.85
N VAL A 64 -6.35 30.24 -33.85
CA VAL A 64 -7.07 31.51 -33.68
C VAL A 64 -8.48 31.27 -33.13
N ARG A 65 -9.18 30.26 -33.68
CA ARG A 65 -10.52 29.88 -33.21
C ARG A 65 -10.49 29.47 -31.74
N HIS A 66 -9.53 28.62 -31.37
CA HIS A 66 -9.37 28.17 -29.99
C HIS A 66 -9.08 29.35 -29.03
N PHE A 67 -8.20 30.27 -29.42
CA PHE A 67 -7.95 31.48 -28.64
C PHE A 67 -9.20 32.34 -28.50
N GLY A 68 -9.96 32.54 -29.58
CA GLY A 68 -11.24 33.27 -29.56
C GLY A 68 -12.23 32.67 -28.55
N LEU A 69 -12.37 31.34 -28.53
CA LEU A 69 -13.18 30.62 -27.55
C LEU A 69 -12.65 30.81 -26.12
N GLN A 70 -11.34 30.77 -25.92
CA GLN A 70 -10.69 30.99 -24.62
C GLN A 70 -10.95 32.41 -24.10
N VAL A 71 -10.98 33.42 -24.97
CA VAL A 71 -11.33 34.81 -24.59
C VAL A 71 -12.77 34.88 -24.10
N VAL A 72 -13.71 34.25 -24.81
CA VAL A 72 -15.13 34.21 -24.40
C VAL A 72 -15.29 33.46 -23.07
N GLU A 73 -14.62 32.32 -22.90
CA GLU A 73 -14.58 31.56 -21.64
C GLU A 73 -14.05 32.42 -20.48
N HIS A 74 -12.93 33.13 -20.71
CA HIS A 74 -12.31 34.02 -19.72
C HIS A 74 -13.27 35.14 -19.30
N PHE A 75 -13.97 35.75 -20.26
CA PHE A 75 -14.96 36.79 -19.97
C PHE A 75 -16.07 36.29 -19.04
N ILE A 76 -16.64 35.10 -19.31
CA ILE A 76 -17.70 34.51 -18.46
C ILE A 76 -17.17 34.14 -17.07
N LYS A 77 -15.93 33.64 -16.98
CA LYS A 77 -15.31 33.27 -15.70
C LYS A 77 -14.99 34.48 -14.82
N TYR A 78 -14.41 35.53 -15.38
CA TYR A 78 -13.82 36.59 -14.55
C TYR A 78 -14.53 37.93 -14.63
N ARG A 79 -15.20 38.23 -15.74
CA ARG A 79 -15.76 39.56 -16.03
C ARG A 79 -17.27 39.58 -16.20
N TRP A 80 -17.94 38.45 -15.95
CA TRP A 80 -19.39 38.32 -16.02
C TRP A 80 -20.16 39.33 -15.16
N GLN A 81 -19.62 39.75 -14.01
CA GLN A 81 -20.28 40.74 -13.15
C GLN A 81 -20.20 42.17 -13.72
N GLU A 82 -19.18 42.47 -14.51
CA GLU A 82 -19.02 43.78 -15.16
C GLU A 82 -19.99 43.97 -16.35
N ALA A 83 -20.51 42.86 -16.90
CA ALA A 83 -21.38 42.87 -18.06
C ALA A 83 -22.80 43.36 -17.73
N SER A 84 -23.35 44.23 -18.59
CA SER A 84 -24.74 44.68 -18.47
C SER A 84 -25.72 43.52 -18.73
N PRO A 85 -26.98 43.61 -18.25
CA PRO A 85 -28.00 42.60 -18.58
C PRO A 85 -28.21 42.40 -20.09
N ALA A 86 -28.05 43.48 -20.88
CA ALA A 86 -28.12 43.42 -22.33
C ALA A 86 -26.95 42.63 -22.93
N ASP A 87 -25.72 42.86 -22.44
CA ASP A 87 -24.52 42.14 -22.90
C ASP A 87 -24.59 40.65 -22.54
N LYS A 88 -25.13 40.30 -21.36
CA LYS A 88 -25.33 38.91 -20.94
C LYS A 88 -26.32 38.18 -21.85
N SER A 89 -27.42 38.84 -22.20
CA SER A 89 -28.43 38.31 -23.12
C SER A 89 -27.85 38.15 -24.54
N ASP A 90 -27.13 39.17 -25.04
CA ASP A 90 -26.48 39.12 -26.35
C ASP A 90 -25.41 38.02 -26.43
N LEU A 91 -24.56 37.90 -25.40
CA LEU A 91 -23.58 36.83 -25.29
C LEU A 91 -24.24 35.45 -25.31
N LYS A 92 -25.32 35.25 -24.54
CA LYS A 92 -26.08 34.00 -24.55
C LYS A 92 -26.61 33.69 -25.95
N ILE A 93 -27.27 34.64 -26.62
CA ILE A 93 -27.78 34.46 -28.00
C ILE A 93 -26.65 34.10 -28.97
N ASN A 94 -25.51 34.77 -28.90
CA ASN A 94 -24.40 34.51 -29.81
C ASN A 94 -23.68 33.19 -29.51
N VAL A 95 -23.59 32.76 -28.25
CA VAL A 95 -23.10 31.41 -27.90
C VAL A 95 -24.05 30.33 -28.43
N PHE A 96 -25.37 30.55 -28.38
CA PHE A 96 -26.34 29.64 -29.01
C PHE A 96 -26.14 29.55 -30.52
N LYS A 97 -25.95 30.68 -31.20
CA LYS A 97 -25.59 30.70 -32.63
C LYS A 97 -24.26 30.01 -32.92
N LEU A 98 -23.30 30.13 -32.02
CA LEU A 98 -22.00 29.46 -32.13
C LEU A 98 -22.14 27.93 -32.04
N VAL A 99 -22.97 27.42 -31.13
CA VAL A 99 -23.28 25.99 -31.03
C VAL A 99 -24.07 25.51 -32.25
N ASP A 100 -25.04 26.30 -32.71
CA ASP A 100 -25.92 25.95 -33.82
C ASP A 100 -25.19 25.95 -35.17
N GLN A 101 -24.44 27.01 -35.47
CA GLN A 101 -23.89 27.27 -36.80
C GLN A 101 -22.39 27.58 -36.82
N GLY A 102 -21.74 27.71 -35.66
CA GLY A 102 -20.35 28.14 -35.53
C GLY A 102 -19.30 27.03 -35.65
N THR A 103 -19.70 25.77 -35.64
CA THR A 103 -18.82 24.59 -35.78
C THR A 103 -18.96 23.90 -37.15
N LYS A 104 -17.89 23.26 -37.61
CA LYS A 104 -17.85 22.41 -38.80
C LYS A 104 -18.62 21.09 -38.54
N ASP A 105 -18.69 20.24 -39.56
CA ASP A 105 -19.32 18.93 -39.44
C ASP A 105 -18.66 18.08 -38.33
N ILE A 106 -19.41 17.18 -37.71
CA ILE A 106 -18.96 16.32 -36.60
C ILE A 106 -17.68 15.52 -36.92
N LEU A 107 -17.46 15.14 -38.18
CA LEU A 107 -16.27 14.42 -38.61
C LEU A 107 -15.10 15.34 -39.00
N GLU A 108 -15.36 16.60 -39.32
CA GLU A 108 -14.35 17.58 -39.76
C GLU A 108 -13.88 18.52 -38.65
N GLU A 109 -14.73 18.77 -37.65
CA GLU A 109 -14.41 19.71 -36.57
C GLU A 109 -13.41 19.11 -35.58
N GLU A 110 -12.41 19.90 -35.24
CA GLU A 110 -11.35 19.55 -34.30
C GLU A 110 -11.87 19.39 -32.87
N GLN A 111 -11.42 18.35 -32.15
CA GLN A 111 -11.89 18.06 -30.79
C GLN A 111 -11.67 19.24 -29.82
N HIS A 112 -10.50 19.88 -29.88
CA HIS A 112 -10.17 21.00 -29.00
C HIS A 112 -11.05 22.24 -29.21
N ILE A 113 -11.68 22.38 -30.39
CA ILE A 113 -12.68 23.43 -30.66
C ILE A 113 -14.02 23.06 -30.03
N LYS A 114 -14.46 21.81 -30.19
CA LYS A 114 -15.68 21.29 -29.55
C LYS A 114 -15.62 21.43 -28.03
N ASP A 115 -14.45 21.12 -27.45
CA ASP A 115 -14.18 21.28 -26.02
C ASP A 115 -14.22 22.75 -25.60
N GLY A 116 -13.70 23.67 -26.43
CA GLY A 116 -13.76 25.11 -26.19
C GLY A 116 -15.20 25.64 -26.17
N VAL A 117 -16.02 25.25 -27.15
CA VAL A 117 -17.45 25.62 -27.22
C VAL A 117 -18.22 25.05 -26.03
N SER A 118 -17.99 23.78 -25.70
CA SER A 118 -18.64 23.11 -24.56
C SER A 118 -18.27 23.77 -23.23
N ARG A 119 -17.00 24.18 -23.03
CA ARG A 119 -16.56 24.92 -21.84
C ARG A 119 -17.30 26.25 -21.68
N ILE A 120 -17.46 27.01 -22.76
CA ILE A 120 -18.22 28.27 -22.73
C ILE A 120 -19.67 28.01 -22.26
N LEU A 121 -20.33 27.01 -22.83
CA LEU A 121 -21.71 26.67 -22.48
C LEU A 121 -21.83 26.21 -21.01
N VAL A 122 -20.90 25.37 -20.55
CA VAL A 122 -20.81 24.95 -19.13
C VAL A 122 -20.62 26.14 -18.19
N GLU A 123 -19.75 27.08 -18.54
CA GLU A 123 -19.54 28.29 -17.72
C GLU A 123 -20.82 29.13 -17.65
N LEU A 124 -21.54 29.32 -18.75
CA LEU A 124 -22.87 29.99 -18.73
C LEU A 124 -23.86 29.24 -17.83
N MET A 125 -23.91 27.91 -17.92
CA MET A 125 -24.78 27.10 -17.06
C MET A 125 -24.46 27.27 -15.58
N LYS A 126 -23.18 27.26 -15.20
CA LYS A 126 -22.75 27.51 -13.81
C LYS A 126 -23.19 28.89 -13.32
N ARG A 127 -23.34 29.89 -14.21
CA ARG A 127 -23.80 31.24 -13.87
C ARG A 127 -25.30 31.39 -13.75
N GLU A 128 -26.09 30.78 -14.64
CA GLU A 128 -27.51 31.09 -14.78
C GLU A 128 -28.44 29.92 -14.44
N TRP A 129 -28.03 28.68 -14.72
CA TRP A 129 -28.87 27.50 -14.50
C TRP A 129 -28.76 27.02 -13.06
N PRO A 130 -29.83 26.61 -12.36
CA PRO A 130 -31.22 26.47 -12.83
C PRO A 130 -32.11 27.73 -12.81
N GLN A 131 -31.85 28.73 -11.97
CA GLN A 131 -32.82 29.79 -11.63
C GLN A 131 -33.16 30.76 -12.77
N LEU A 132 -32.13 31.23 -13.47
CA LEU A 132 -32.27 32.24 -14.53
C LEU A 132 -32.40 31.58 -15.91
N TRP A 133 -32.38 30.25 -15.94
CA TRP A 133 -32.41 29.47 -17.16
C TRP A 133 -33.28 28.22 -17.03
N GLU A 134 -34.56 28.44 -16.73
CA GLU A 134 -35.53 27.37 -16.49
C GLU A 134 -35.75 26.46 -17.73
N ASN A 135 -35.66 27.05 -18.94
CA ASN A 135 -35.90 26.35 -20.21
C ASN A 135 -34.66 25.65 -20.81
N LEU A 136 -33.58 25.47 -20.04
CA LEU A 136 -32.31 24.91 -20.55
C LEU A 136 -32.50 23.62 -21.37
N PHE A 137 -33.22 22.62 -20.85
CA PHE A 137 -33.40 21.34 -21.54
C PHE A 137 -34.27 21.46 -22.80
N THR A 138 -35.19 22.43 -22.83
CA THR A 138 -35.95 22.76 -24.04
C THR A 138 -35.02 23.31 -25.11
N ASP A 139 -34.13 24.24 -24.74
CA ASP A 139 -33.14 24.83 -25.65
C ASP A 139 -32.16 23.76 -26.17
N PHE A 140 -31.70 22.86 -25.30
CA PHE A 140 -30.85 21.73 -25.70
C PHE A 140 -31.56 20.77 -26.65
N THR A 141 -32.85 20.52 -26.44
CA THR A 141 -33.65 19.69 -27.34
C THR A 141 -33.78 20.33 -28.72
N VAL A 142 -33.93 21.66 -28.80
CA VAL A 142 -33.95 22.39 -30.08
C VAL A 142 -32.59 22.29 -30.78
N LEU A 143 -31.49 22.50 -30.07
CA LEU A 143 -30.14 22.35 -30.63
C LEU A 143 -29.89 20.94 -31.17
N CYS A 144 -30.25 19.89 -30.43
CA CYS A 144 -30.05 18.51 -30.87
C CYS A 144 -30.85 18.17 -32.14
N ARG A 145 -31.98 18.86 -32.39
CA ARG A 145 -32.76 18.66 -33.64
C ARG A 145 -32.06 19.23 -34.87
N ASN A 146 -31.08 20.12 -34.71
CA ASN A 146 -30.43 20.80 -35.82
C ASN A 146 -29.30 19.96 -36.45
N GLY A 147 -28.80 18.93 -35.77
CA GLY A 147 -27.82 18.00 -36.35
C GLY A 147 -27.04 17.15 -35.34
N GLU A 148 -26.23 16.21 -35.85
CA GLU A 148 -25.36 15.38 -35.03
C GLU A 148 -24.31 16.21 -34.27
N THR A 149 -23.66 17.18 -34.92
CA THR A 149 -22.64 18.03 -34.28
C THR A 149 -23.20 18.75 -33.05
N GLN A 150 -24.39 19.31 -33.15
CA GLN A 150 -25.05 20.02 -32.05
C GLN A 150 -25.39 19.06 -30.91
N THR A 151 -25.82 17.83 -31.25
CA THR A 151 -26.07 16.78 -30.26
C THR A 151 -24.80 16.40 -29.50
N GLU A 152 -23.67 16.22 -30.20
CA GLU A 152 -22.36 15.96 -29.59
C GLU A 152 -21.93 17.08 -28.64
N LEU A 153 -22.07 18.35 -29.04
CA LEU A 153 -21.71 19.50 -28.21
C LEU A 153 -22.57 19.60 -26.94
N VAL A 154 -23.87 19.28 -27.03
CA VAL A 154 -24.76 19.23 -25.86
C VAL A 154 -24.34 18.12 -24.90
N LEU A 155 -23.98 16.94 -25.42
CA LEU A 155 -23.51 15.82 -24.60
C LEU A 155 -22.18 16.15 -23.89
N LEU A 156 -21.20 16.69 -24.62
CA LEU A 156 -19.92 17.15 -24.05
C LEU A 156 -20.13 18.21 -22.96
N THR A 157 -21.11 19.09 -23.14
CA THR A 157 -21.48 20.10 -22.14
C THR A 157 -22.03 19.44 -20.86
N LEU A 158 -22.94 18.47 -20.99
CA LEU A 158 -23.49 17.73 -19.84
C LEU A 158 -22.43 16.91 -19.11
N LEU A 159 -21.55 16.24 -19.86
CA LEU A 159 -20.40 15.51 -19.33
C LEU A 159 -19.54 16.43 -18.47
N ARG A 160 -19.05 17.52 -19.07
CA ARG A 160 -18.12 18.44 -18.42
C ARG A 160 -18.71 19.17 -17.23
N LEU A 161 -19.99 19.58 -17.30
CA LEU A 161 -20.69 20.14 -16.15
C LEU A 161 -20.70 19.18 -14.98
N THR A 162 -21.02 17.91 -15.24
CA THR A 162 -21.12 16.88 -14.20
C THR A 162 -19.77 16.59 -13.59
N GLU A 163 -18.71 16.52 -14.40
CA GLU A 163 -17.34 16.41 -13.91
C GLU A 163 -16.97 17.60 -13.00
N ASP A 164 -17.27 18.84 -13.40
CA ASP A 164 -16.97 20.02 -12.59
C ASP A 164 -17.75 20.08 -11.27
N VAL A 165 -19.01 19.60 -11.26
CA VAL A 165 -19.89 19.61 -10.08
C VAL A 165 -19.61 18.43 -9.15
N VAL A 166 -19.36 17.24 -9.68
CA VAL A 166 -19.29 16.00 -8.90
C VAL A 166 -17.84 15.55 -8.68
N ARG A 167 -17.07 15.41 -9.76
CA ARG A 167 -15.73 14.81 -9.74
C ARG A 167 -14.66 15.80 -9.26
N PHE A 168 -14.54 16.95 -9.93
CA PHE A 168 -13.52 17.96 -9.63
C PHE A 168 -13.95 18.92 -8.50
N GLN A 169 -15.25 19.11 -8.31
CA GLN A 169 -15.79 19.97 -7.24
C GLN A 169 -15.30 21.43 -7.31
N ASN A 170 -15.03 21.92 -8.53
CA ASN A 170 -14.39 23.22 -8.86
C ASN A 170 -15.26 24.47 -8.55
N LEU A 171 -16.36 24.30 -7.81
CA LEU A 171 -17.40 25.31 -7.57
C LEU A 171 -17.52 25.62 -6.07
N PRO A 172 -17.86 26.87 -5.69
CA PRO A 172 -18.20 27.16 -4.30
C PRO A 172 -19.29 26.24 -3.78
N HIS A 173 -19.15 25.74 -2.56
CA HIS A 173 -20.01 24.69 -1.99
C HIS A 173 -21.52 24.99 -2.10
N ALA A 174 -21.94 26.24 -1.88
CA ALA A 174 -23.34 26.65 -2.01
C ALA A 174 -23.85 26.45 -3.46
N ARG A 175 -23.11 26.98 -4.43
CA ARG A 175 -23.47 26.87 -5.85
C ARG A 175 -23.40 25.43 -6.36
N ARG A 176 -22.38 24.69 -5.94
CA ARG A 176 -22.24 23.26 -6.24
C ARG A 176 -23.46 22.48 -5.76
N ARG A 177 -23.91 22.72 -4.51
CA ARG A 177 -25.07 22.03 -3.94
C ARG A 177 -26.36 22.33 -4.71
N GLU A 178 -26.55 23.59 -5.13
CA GLU A 178 -27.68 23.97 -5.98
C GLU A 178 -27.66 23.24 -7.33
N LEU A 179 -26.52 23.23 -8.02
CA LEU A 179 -26.36 22.54 -9.30
C LEU A 179 -26.54 21.03 -9.16
N LEU A 180 -26.01 20.42 -8.10
CA LEU A 180 -26.20 18.99 -7.82
C LEU A 180 -27.68 18.65 -7.56
N GLN A 181 -28.37 19.51 -6.79
CA GLN A 181 -29.80 19.34 -6.55
C GLN A 181 -30.62 19.53 -7.84
N ALA A 182 -30.23 20.49 -8.69
CA ALA A 182 -30.86 20.71 -9.99
C ALA A 182 -30.66 19.51 -10.93
N LEU A 183 -29.43 18.97 -11.01
CA LEU A 183 -29.12 17.76 -11.78
C LEU A 183 -29.93 16.56 -11.28
N THR A 184 -29.99 16.37 -9.96
CA THR A 184 -30.79 15.30 -9.35
C THR A 184 -32.28 15.46 -9.67
N SER A 185 -32.80 16.68 -9.61
CA SER A 185 -34.21 16.97 -9.90
C SER A 185 -34.55 16.79 -11.39
N ALA A 186 -33.61 17.10 -12.28
CA ALA A 186 -33.76 16.95 -13.73
C ALA A 186 -33.39 15.53 -14.23
N MET A 187 -32.98 14.62 -13.36
CA MET A 187 -32.36 13.35 -13.75
C MET A 187 -33.29 12.45 -14.56
N SER A 188 -34.60 12.45 -14.29
CA SER A 188 -35.58 11.69 -15.08
C SER A 188 -35.62 12.17 -16.54
N SER A 189 -35.62 13.47 -16.76
CA SER A 189 -35.56 14.10 -18.09
C SER A 189 -34.21 13.86 -18.78
N ILE A 190 -33.11 14.01 -18.06
CA ILE A 190 -31.75 13.77 -18.57
C ILE A 190 -31.58 12.30 -18.99
N SER A 191 -32.03 11.36 -18.14
CA SER A 191 -31.99 9.93 -18.43
C SER A 191 -32.83 9.60 -19.66
N SER A 192 -34.05 10.13 -19.74
CA SER A 192 -34.91 9.96 -20.92
C SER A 192 -34.26 10.51 -22.20
N PHE A 193 -33.59 11.65 -22.12
CA PHE A 193 -32.82 12.22 -23.23
C PHE A 193 -31.68 11.31 -23.67
N PHE A 194 -30.84 10.83 -22.74
CA PHE A 194 -29.75 9.90 -23.08
C PHE A 194 -30.28 8.64 -23.75
N MET A 195 -31.35 8.05 -23.23
CA MET A 195 -31.93 6.83 -23.81
C MET A 195 -32.56 7.08 -25.18
N PHE A 196 -33.26 8.20 -25.36
CA PHE A 196 -33.85 8.57 -26.65
C PHE A 196 -32.77 8.77 -27.71
N THR A 197 -31.75 9.56 -27.40
CA THR A 197 -30.62 9.86 -28.31
C THR A 197 -29.84 8.60 -28.63
N LEU A 198 -29.51 7.77 -27.63
CA LEU A 198 -28.80 6.51 -27.85
C LEU A 198 -29.59 5.58 -28.79
N ASN A 199 -30.89 5.38 -28.56
CA ASN A 199 -31.69 4.47 -29.40
C ASN A 199 -31.82 5.00 -30.83
N ALA A 200 -32.15 6.28 -31.00
CA ALA A 200 -32.32 6.87 -32.32
C ALA A 200 -31.05 6.78 -33.17
N HIS A 201 -29.87 6.97 -32.55
CA HIS A 201 -28.59 6.88 -33.26
C HIS A 201 -28.09 5.43 -33.40
N LEU A 202 -28.39 4.53 -32.47
CA LEU A 202 -28.10 3.10 -32.62
C LEU A 202 -28.87 2.50 -33.81
N ASP A 203 -30.15 2.85 -33.96
CA ASP A 203 -30.97 2.38 -35.08
C ASP A 203 -30.43 2.90 -36.42
N LYS A 204 -30.04 4.18 -36.49
CA LYS A 204 -29.38 4.76 -37.67
C LYS A 204 -28.04 4.10 -37.96
N TYR A 205 -27.24 3.85 -36.91
CA TYR A 205 -25.93 3.22 -37.03
C TYR A 205 -26.03 1.79 -37.60
N LYS A 206 -27.02 1.00 -37.13
CA LYS A 206 -27.22 -0.37 -37.60
C LYS A 206 -27.90 -0.47 -38.97
N SER A 207 -28.74 0.50 -39.33
CA SER A 207 -29.53 0.45 -40.58
C SER A 207 -28.87 1.12 -41.78
N LYS A 208 -27.96 2.09 -41.55
CA LYS A 208 -27.28 2.85 -42.61
C LYS A 208 -25.83 2.43 -42.78
N THR A 209 -25.20 2.83 -43.89
CA THR A 209 -23.79 2.53 -44.20
C THR A 209 -23.04 3.80 -44.61
N GLY A 210 -21.72 3.81 -44.47
CA GLY A 210 -20.86 4.93 -44.84
C GLY A 210 -20.89 6.06 -43.80
N ILE A 211 -20.77 7.31 -44.27
CA ILE A 211 -20.59 8.51 -43.41
C ILE A 211 -21.71 8.68 -42.38
N GLU A 212 -22.97 8.40 -42.74
CA GLU A 212 -24.09 8.57 -41.80
C GLU A 212 -24.06 7.58 -40.62
N ALA A 213 -23.55 6.37 -40.88
CA ALA A 213 -23.34 5.37 -39.84
C ALA A 213 -22.19 5.79 -38.91
N GLU A 214 -21.10 6.30 -39.47
CA GLU A 214 -19.95 6.80 -38.71
C GLU A 214 -20.33 7.97 -37.78
N LYS A 215 -21.08 8.95 -38.31
CA LYS A 215 -21.65 10.05 -37.51
C LYS A 215 -22.52 9.54 -36.37
N SER A 216 -23.41 8.60 -36.66
CA SER A 216 -24.32 8.02 -35.65
C SER A 216 -23.57 7.20 -34.60
N CYS A 217 -22.52 6.47 -34.98
CA CYS A 217 -21.64 5.75 -34.07
C CYS A 217 -20.92 6.71 -33.12
N LYS A 218 -20.40 7.84 -33.62
CA LYS A 218 -19.74 8.87 -32.82
C LYS A 218 -20.66 9.49 -31.77
N ILE A 219 -21.94 9.69 -32.11
CA ILE A 219 -22.95 10.12 -31.12
C ILE A 219 -23.19 9.05 -30.07
N CYS A 220 -23.30 7.77 -30.45
CA CYS A 220 -23.46 6.67 -29.48
C CYS A 220 -22.29 6.63 -28.50
N LEU A 221 -21.05 6.76 -28.99
CA LEU A 221 -19.85 6.87 -28.16
C LEU A 221 -19.93 8.06 -27.20
N CYS A 222 -20.29 9.24 -27.71
CA CYS A 222 -20.41 10.44 -26.89
C CYS A 222 -21.49 10.31 -25.79
N VAL A 223 -22.61 9.64 -26.07
CA VAL A 223 -23.63 9.33 -25.05
C VAL A 223 -23.07 8.40 -23.99
N LEU A 224 -22.37 7.32 -24.36
CA LEU A 224 -21.76 6.39 -23.41
C LEU A 224 -20.69 7.09 -22.55
N ASP A 225 -19.81 7.87 -23.17
CA ASP A 225 -18.80 8.69 -22.48
C ASP A 225 -19.47 9.64 -21.49
N THR A 226 -20.54 10.32 -21.91
CA THR A 226 -21.32 11.20 -21.03
C THR A 226 -21.92 10.43 -19.86
N LEU A 227 -22.50 9.26 -20.11
CA LEU A 227 -23.09 8.41 -19.07
C LEU A 227 -22.08 8.01 -17.99
N THR A 228 -20.79 7.81 -18.32
CA THR A 228 -19.77 7.48 -17.32
C THR A 228 -19.69 8.51 -16.17
N ALA A 229 -19.93 9.79 -16.46
CA ALA A 229 -19.93 10.84 -15.45
C ALA A 229 -21.19 10.88 -14.58
N PHE A 230 -22.26 10.17 -14.96
CA PHE A 230 -23.52 10.12 -14.21
C PHE A 230 -23.68 8.81 -13.42
N VAL A 231 -23.40 7.67 -14.05
CA VAL A 231 -23.81 6.34 -13.55
C VAL A 231 -23.22 5.96 -12.19
N ASP A 232 -22.14 6.59 -11.75
CA ASP A 232 -21.50 6.33 -10.46
C ASP A 232 -22.29 6.91 -9.27
N TRP A 233 -22.85 8.13 -9.40
CA TRP A 233 -23.44 8.86 -8.28
C TRP A 233 -24.97 9.00 -8.32
N ILE A 234 -25.61 8.82 -9.47
CA ILE A 234 -27.08 8.93 -9.58
C ILE A 234 -27.80 7.84 -8.78
N ASN A 235 -29.07 8.02 -8.44
CA ASN A 235 -29.85 6.97 -7.78
C ASN A 235 -30.02 5.76 -8.72
N ILE A 236 -29.85 4.54 -8.20
CA ILE A 236 -30.02 3.28 -8.94
C ILE A 236 -31.41 3.16 -9.57
N THR A 237 -32.44 3.78 -9.00
CA THR A 237 -33.81 3.79 -9.56
C THR A 237 -33.82 4.30 -11.00
N HIS A 238 -33.05 5.34 -11.31
CA HIS A 238 -32.97 5.89 -12.68
C HIS A 238 -32.25 4.95 -13.65
N ILE A 239 -31.29 4.15 -13.18
CA ILE A 239 -30.59 3.15 -13.99
C ILE A 239 -31.57 2.01 -14.36
N ILE A 240 -32.42 1.62 -13.41
CA ILE A 240 -33.42 0.56 -13.59
C ILE A 240 -34.57 1.03 -14.48
N GLU A 241 -35.14 2.21 -14.21
CA GLU A 241 -36.22 2.81 -15.00
C GLU A 241 -35.82 3.01 -16.47
N ALA A 242 -34.56 3.37 -16.72
CA ALA A 242 -34.00 3.49 -18.07
C ALA A 242 -33.75 2.14 -18.76
N ASN A 243 -33.84 1.03 -18.02
CA ASN A 243 -33.45 -0.31 -18.47
C ASN A 243 -32.01 -0.34 -19.03
N LEU A 244 -31.08 0.35 -18.34
CA LEU A 244 -29.73 0.59 -18.85
C LEU A 244 -28.85 -0.66 -18.82
N LEU A 245 -28.98 -1.51 -17.79
CA LEU A 245 -28.15 -2.70 -17.60
C LEU A 245 -28.24 -3.72 -18.76
N PRO A 246 -29.43 -4.18 -19.21
CA PRO A 246 -29.53 -5.09 -20.35
C PRO A 246 -29.07 -4.44 -21.66
N ARG A 247 -29.32 -3.13 -21.84
CA ARG A 247 -28.90 -2.39 -23.03
C ARG A 247 -27.38 -2.30 -23.12
N LEU A 248 -26.72 -1.88 -22.05
CA LEU A 248 -25.25 -1.85 -21.99
C LEU A 248 -24.65 -3.22 -22.24
N SER A 249 -25.25 -4.27 -21.66
CA SER A 249 -24.84 -5.65 -21.91
C SER A 249 -24.89 -5.98 -23.41
N SER A 250 -25.99 -5.68 -24.10
CA SER A 250 -26.11 -5.93 -25.55
C SER A 250 -25.08 -5.17 -26.41
N LEU A 251 -24.63 -3.99 -25.97
CA LEU A 251 -23.62 -3.19 -26.66
C LEU A 251 -22.20 -3.77 -26.52
N LEU A 252 -21.98 -4.72 -25.61
CA LEU A 252 -20.69 -5.41 -25.47
C LEU A 252 -20.34 -6.27 -26.70
N LEU A 253 -21.33 -6.65 -27.51
CA LEU A 253 -21.12 -7.41 -28.75
C LEU A 253 -20.74 -6.53 -29.94
N ASP A 254 -20.83 -5.21 -29.81
CA ASP A 254 -20.53 -4.27 -30.88
C ASP A 254 -19.07 -3.81 -30.83
N LYS A 255 -18.28 -4.09 -31.88
CA LYS A 255 -16.82 -3.83 -31.89
C LYS A 255 -16.47 -2.36 -31.63
N ASN A 256 -17.31 -1.41 -32.03
CA ASN A 256 -17.00 0.01 -31.88
C ASN A 256 -17.45 0.58 -30.54
N LEU A 257 -18.50 0.00 -29.92
CA LEU A 257 -19.12 0.54 -28.72
C LEU A 257 -18.75 -0.24 -27.43
N CYS A 258 -18.21 -1.45 -27.57
CA CYS A 258 -18.02 -2.38 -26.46
C CYS A 258 -17.18 -1.80 -25.30
N LEU A 259 -16.08 -1.10 -25.61
CA LEU A 259 -15.18 -0.56 -24.59
C LEU A 259 -15.90 0.49 -23.72
N ARG A 260 -16.57 1.47 -24.34
CA ARG A 260 -17.30 2.51 -23.59
C ARG A 260 -18.51 1.96 -22.85
N ALA A 261 -19.23 1.01 -23.45
CA ALA A 261 -20.33 0.32 -22.78
C ALA A 261 -19.85 -0.45 -21.55
N SER A 262 -18.69 -1.11 -21.64
CA SER A 262 -18.08 -1.81 -20.51
C SER A 262 -17.60 -0.88 -19.40
N GLU A 263 -17.12 0.33 -19.73
CA GLU A 263 -16.79 1.35 -18.73
C GLU A 263 -18.02 1.80 -17.95
N CYS A 264 -19.14 2.11 -18.64
CA CYS A 264 -20.40 2.42 -17.97
C CYS A 264 -20.86 1.26 -17.08
N LEU A 265 -20.82 0.03 -17.60
CA LEU A 265 -21.27 -1.14 -16.85
C LEU A 265 -20.41 -1.38 -15.61
N LEU A 266 -19.08 -1.26 -15.73
CA LEU A 266 -18.14 -1.40 -14.63
C LEU A 266 -18.44 -0.40 -13.51
N LEU A 267 -18.65 0.87 -13.85
CA LEU A 267 -19.00 1.90 -12.87
C LEU A 267 -20.32 1.59 -12.14
N ILE A 268 -21.31 1.02 -12.84
CA ILE A 268 -22.59 0.62 -12.22
C ILE A 268 -22.41 -0.57 -11.29
N VAL A 269 -21.64 -1.59 -11.68
CA VAL A 269 -21.45 -2.79 -10.85
C VAL A 269 -20.48 -2.56 -9.70
N GLY A 270 -19.53 -1.64 -9.84
CA GLY A 270 -18.58 -1.23 -8.78
C GLY A 270 -19.20 -0.31 -7.72
N ARG A 271 -20.50 -0.01 -7.81
CA ARG A 271 -21.17 0.92 -6.89
C ARG A 271 -21.11 0.45 -5.45
N LYS A 272 -20.69 1.37 -4.58
CA LYS A 272 -20.75 1.24 -3.13
C LYS A 272 -22.01 1.95 -2.63
N GLY A 273 -22.58 1.48 -1.51
CA GLY A 273 -23.83 2.04 -0.98
C GLY A 273 -24.64 1.06 -0.15
N LYS A 274 -25.92 1.40 0.08
CA LYS A 274 -26.84 0.55 0.85
C LYS A 274 -27.09 -0.78 0.14
N ILE A 275 -27.26 -1.84 0.91
CA ILE A 275 -27.52 -3.20 0.42
C ILE A 275 -28.76 -3.24 -0.50
N SER A 276 -29.84 -2.54 -0.14
CA SER A 276 -31.06 -2.45 -0.94
C SER A 276 -30.86 -1.84 -2.35
N GLU A 277 -29.87 -0.96 -2.51
CA GLU A 277 -29.56 -0.30 -3.79
C GLU A 277 -28.70 -1.18 -4.70
N ARG A 278 -28.09 -2.25 -4.17
CA ARG A 278 -27.23 -3.18 -4.91
C ARG A 278 -28.01 -4.36 -5.49
N LYS A 279 -29.11 -4.76 -4.84
CA LYS A 279 -29.99 -5.87 -5.27
C LYS A 279 -30.37 -5.84 -6.76
N PRO A 280 -30.68 -4.69 -7.38
CA PRO A 280 -31.04 -4.63 -8.80
C PRO A 280 -29.91 -5.06 -9.76
N ILE A 281 -28.65 -4.97 -9.34
CA ILE A 281 -27.48 -5.39 -10.14
C ILE A 281 -27.50 -6.91 -10.41
N MET A 282 -28.17 -7.68 -9.53
CA MET A 282 -28.30 -9.13 -9.69
C MET A 282 -29.05 -9.55 -10.96
N VAL A 283 -29.72 -8.62 -11.65
CA VAL A 283 -30.28 -8.87 -12.99
C VAL A 283 -29.23 -9.32 -14.02
N LEU A 284 -27.94 -8.98 -13.80
CA LEU A 284 -26.84 -9.42 -14.68
C LEU A 284 -26.57 -10.92 -14.59
N PHE A 285 -27.12 -11.63 -13.60
CA PHE A 285 -27.14 -13.08 -13.54
C PHE A 285 -28.29 -13.73 -14.36
N SER A 286 -29.13 -12.92 -15.02
CA SER A 286 -30.11 -13.43 -15.99
C SER A 286 -29.44 -14.18 -17.15
N GLN A 287 -30.18 -15.08 -17.79
CA GLN A 287 -29.66 -15.90 -18.87
C GLN A 287 -29.20 -15.03 -20.04
N GLU A 288 -29.97 -13.98 -20.37
CA GLU A 288 -29.69 -13.05 -21.44
C GLU A 288 -28.39 -12.28 -21.18
N ALA A 289 -28.23 -11.69 -19.98
CA ALA A 289 -27.05 -10.89 -19.66
C ALA A 289 -25.78 -11.75 -19.58
N MET A 290 -25.84 -12.91 -18.92
CA MET A 290 -24.68 -13.78 -18.76
C MET A 290 -24.21 -14.39 -20.10
N THR A 291 -25.14 -14.74 -20.99
CA THR A 291 -24.82 -15.20 -22.35
C THR A 291 -24.09 -14.14 -23.14
N VAL A 292 -24.55 -12.89 -23.06
CA VAL A 292 -23.92 -11.77 -23.77
C VAL A 292 -22.52 -11.47 -23.23
N LEU A 293 -22.35 -11.45 -21.90
CA LEU A 293 -21.03 -11.24 -21.28
C LEU A 293 -20.02 -12.31 -21.71
N LEU A 294 -20.44 -13.58 -21.71
CA LEU A 294 -19.61 -14.69 -22.13
C LEU A 294 -19.29 -14.66 -23.63
N GLN A 295 -20.27 -14.34 -24.47
CA GLN A 295 -20.04 -14.20 -25.91
C GLN A 295 -19.08 -13.04 -26.21
N ALA A 296 -19.21 -11.91 -25.51
CA ALA A 296 -18.29 -10.78 -25.66
C ALA A 296 -16.86 -11.16 -25.26
N ALA A 297 -16.68 -11.93 -24.19
CA ALA A 297 -15.37 -12.43 -23.77
C ALA A 297 -14.76 -13.40 -24.81
N ASN A 298 -15.58 -14.30 -25.38
CA ASN A 298 -15.12 -15.21 -26.44
C ASN A 298 -14.71 -14.44 -27.71
N ASN A 299 -15.53 -13.50 -28.17
CA ASN A 299 -15.21 -12.66 -29.35
C ASN A 299 -13.90 -11.87 -29.17
N ALA A 300 -13.68 -11.32 -27.97
CA ALA A 300 -12.44 -10.60 -27.64
C ALA A 300 -11.20 -11.52 -27.65
N THR A 301 -11.39 -12.82 -27.40
CA THR A 301 -10.33 -13.82 -27.39
C THR A 301 -9.94 -14.27 -28.81
N GLU A 302 -10.89 -14.30 -29.76
CA GLU A 302 -10.64 -14.72 -31.15
C GLU A 302 -9.69 -13.77 -31.93
N HIS A 303 -9.61 -12.49 -31.54
CA HIS A 303 -8.78 -11.46 -32.19
C HIS A 303 -7.87 -10.71 -31.21
N ILE A 304 -7.27 -11.44 -30.28
CA ILE A 304 -6.56 -10.86 -29.13
C ILE A 304 -5.24 -10.15 -29.46
N THR A 305 -4.74 -10.25 -30.70
CA THR A 305 -3.55 -9.53 -31.19
C THR A 305 -3.78 -8.03 -31.34
N GLU A 306 -5.04 -7.58 -31.35
CA GLU A 306 -5.37 -6.15 -31.27
C GLU A 306 -5.30 -5.73 -29.79
N SER A 307 -4.43 -4.78 -29.44
CA SER A 307 -4.27 -4.27 -28.06
C SER A 307 -5.60 -3.84 -27.43
N THR A 308 -6.52 -3.31 -28.26
CA THR A 308 -7.86 -2.89 -27.86
C THR A 308 -8.74 -4.05 -27.38
N ASN A 309 -8.65 -5.23 -28.01
CA ASN A 309 -9.44 -6.41 -27.62
C ASN A 309 -8.94 -6.98 -26.29
N TYR A 310 -7.63 -6.95 -26.05
CA TYR A 310 -7.07 -7.38 -24.77
C TYR A 310 -7.44 -6.44 -23.62
N ILE A 311 -7.43 -5.11 -23.84
CA ILE A 311 -7.94 -4.12 -22.86
C ILE A 311 -9.43 -4.37 -22.57
N PHE A 312 -10.23 -4.62 -23.60
CA PHE A 312 -11.65 -4.94 -23.44
C PHE A 312 -11.86 -6.24 -22.65
N LEU A 313 -11.05 -7.28 -22.90
CA LEU A 313 -11.10 -8.53 -22.15
C LEU A 313 -10.76 -8.33 -20.66
N LYS A 314 -9.76 -7.51 -20.34
CA LYS A 314 -9.48 -7.11 -18.94
C LYS A 314 -10.66 -6.40 -18.32
N ARG A 315 -11.32 -5.50 -19.06
CA ARG A 315 -12.51 -4.79 -18.58
C ARG A 315 -13.69 -5.71 -18.30
N LEU A 316 -13.91 -6.71 -19.16
CA LEU A 316 -14.92 -7.76 -18.92
C LEU A 316 -14.60 -8.58 -17.68
N CYS A 317 -13.33 -8.92 -17.47
CA CYS A 317 -12.86 -9.57 -16.25
C CYS A 317 -13.20 -8.72 -15.01
N GLU A 318 -12.88 -7.43 -15.01
CA GLU A 318 -13.23 -6.50 -13.91
C GLU A 318 -14.73 -6.46 -13.62
N ILE A 319 -15.57 -6.42 -14.65
CA ILE A 319 -17.02 -6.44 -14.51
C ILE A 319 -17.47 -7.73 -13.80
N LEU A 320 -16.96 -8.90 -14.20
CA LEU A 320 -17.29 -10.17 -13.55
C LEU A 320 -16.83 -10.22 -12.10
N LEU A 321 -15.69 -9.63 -11.76
CA LEU A 321 -15.19 -9.52 -10.39
C LEU A 321 -16.12 -8.66 -9.54
N GLU A 322 -16.49 -7.46 -10.01
CA GLU A 322 -17.37 -6.57 -9.28
C GLU A 322 -18.77 -7.17 -9.12
N ILE A 323 -19.34 -7.81 -10.14
CA ILE A 323 -20.61 -8.54 -10.02
C ILE A 323 -20.51 -9.63 -8.93
N GLY A 324 -19.39 -10.37 -8.88
CA GLY A 324 -19.12 -11.38 -7.86
C GLY A 324 -19.04 -10.79 -6.45
N LYS A 325 -18.34 -9.67 -6.28
CA LYS A 325 -18.27 -8.94 -5.00
C LYS A 325 -19.66 -8.48 -4.56
N GLN A 326 -20.46 -7.91 -5.46
CA GLN A 326 -21.83 -7.50 -5.16
C GLN A 326 -22.68 -8.68 -4.70
N LEU A 327 -22.55 -9.84 -5.35
CA LEU A 327 -23.23 -11.07 -4.91
C LEU A 327 -22.81 -11.45 -3.48
N CYS A 328 -21.51 -11.50 -3.18
CA CYS A 328 -21.01 -11.83 -1.83
C CYS A 328 -21.48 -10.83 -0.76
N TYR A 329 -21.65 -9.54 -1.08
CA TYR A 329 -22.22 -8.58 -0.14
C TYR A 329 -23.72 -8.79 0.13
N LEU A 330 -24.46 -9.29 -0.86
CA LEU A 330 -25.90 -9.54 -0.74
C LEU A 330 -26.20 -10.90 -0.09
N TRP A 331 -25.39 -11.91 -0.38
CA TRP A 331 -25.64 -13.30 0.01
C TRP A 331 -25.51 -13.48 1.53
N GLY A 332 -26.64 -13.72 2.20
CA GLY A 332 -26.73 -13.82 3.66
C GLY A 332 -26.99 -12.49 4.39
N SER A 333 -27.22 -11.41 3.66
CA SER A 333 -27.59 -10.10 4.23
C SER A 333 -29.09 -10.02 4.56
N SER A 334 -29.56 -8.88 5.09
CA SER A 334 -31.00 -8.64 5.32
C SER A 334 -31.84 -8.63 4.02
N GLU A 335 -31.19 -8.41 2.88
CA GLU A 335 -31.79 -8.41 1.54
C GLU A 335 -31.29 -9.61 0.73
N ASP A 336 -31.12 -10.75 1.40
CA ASP A 336 -30.55 -11.95 0.80
C ASP A 336 -31.25 -12.32 -0.51
N THR A 337 -30.43 -12.52 -1.54
CA THR A 337 -30.88 -13.00 -2.86
C THR A 337 -30.60 -14.49 -3.04
N GLY A 338 -29.92 -15.12 -2.08
CA GLY A 338 -29.51 -16.51 -2.14
C GLY A 338 -28.55 -16.77 -3.30
N GLN A 339 -28.57 -18.01 -3.78
CA GLN A 339 -27.86 -18.38 -4.99
C GLN A 339 -28.52 -17.70 -6.22
N PRO A 340 -27.77 -16.96 -7.05
CA PRO A 340 -28.35 -16.26 -8.18
C PRO A 340 -28.70 -17.22 -9.33
N PRO A 341 -29.61 -16.82 -10.24
CA PRO A 341 -29.86 -17.58 -11.45
C PRO A 341 -28.57 -17.72 -12.28
N ASN A 342 -28.39 -18.83 -13.00
CA ASN A 342 -27.21 -19.08 -13.83
C ASN A 342 -25.85 -18.94 -13.10
N PHE A 343 -25.80 -19.15 -11.78
CA PHE A 343 -24.55 -19.09 -11.02
C PHE A 343 -23.50 -20.05 -11.60
N GLU A 344 -23.89 -21.23 -12.04
CA GLU A 344 -23.01 -22.19 -12.72
C GLU A 344 -22.34 -21.60 -13.98
N MET A 345 -23.10 -20.83 -14.78
CA MET A 345 -22.60 -20.19 -15.99
C MET A 345 -21.57 -19.11 -15.65
N TYR A 346 -21.83 -18.33 -14.60
CA TYR A 346 -20.87 -17.36 -14.07
C TYR A 346 -19.58 -18.03 -13.57
N LEU A 347 -19.69 -19.12 -12.80
CA LEU A 347 -18.51 -19.84 -12.32
C LEU A 347 -17.70 -20.47 -13.47
N LYS A 348 -18.37 -20.97 -14.52
CA LYS A 348 -17.69 -21.43 -15.74
C LYS A 348 -16.96 -20.28 -16.45
N ALA A 349 -17.52 -19.07 -16.46
CA ALA A 349 -16.84 -17.88 -16.97
C ALA A 349 -15.55 -17.60 -16.19
N LEU A 350 -15.63 -17.55 -14.85
CA LEU A 350 -14.46 -17.33 -14.01
C LEU A 350 -13.40 -18.42 -14.21
N LEU A 351 -13.81 -19.69 -14.35
CA LEU A 351 -12.89 -20.79 -14.65
C LEU A 351 -12.20 -20.61 -16.00
N ALA A 352 -12.91 -20.17 -17.04
CA ALA A 352 -12.31 -19.89 -18.35
C ALA A 352 -11.21 -18.81 -18.26
N PHE A 353 -11.47 -17.72 -17.53
CA PHE A 353 -10.45 -16.70 -17.26
C PHE A 353 -9.30 -17.23 -16.38
N THR A 354 -9.58 -18.14 -15.45
CA THR A 354 -8.55 -18.80 -14.62
C THR A 354 -7.62 -19.66 -15.48
N GLN A 355 -8.13 -20.25 -16.56
CA GLN A 355 -7.37 -21.09 -17.49
C GLN A 355 -6.67 -20.28 -18.59
N HIS A 356 -7.06 -19.02 -18.79
CA HIS A 356 -6.52 -18.14 -19.83
C HIS A 356 -4.99 -17.94 -19.70
N PRO A 357 -4.21 -17.78 -20.80
CA PRO A 357 -2.75 -17.68 -20.72
C PRO A 357 -2.19 -16.41 -20.03
N SER A 358 -2.93 -15.29 -20.04
CA SER A 358 -2.51 -14.05 -19.38
C SER A 358 -2.43 -14.22 -17.85
N GLN A 359 -1.26 -13.96 -17.29
CA GLN A 359 -1.03 -14.06 -15.84
C GLN A 359 -1.73 -12.94 -15.06
N SER A 360 -1.89 -11.76 -15.66
CA SER A 360 -2.64 -10.65 -15.08
C SER A 360 -4.12 -11.00 -14.91
N LEU A 361 -4.75 -11.59 -15.94
CA LEU A 361 -6.14 -12.05 -15.83
C LEU A 361 -6.31 -13.14 -14.76
N ARG A 362 -5.37 -14.10 -14.68
CA ARG A 362 -5.36 -15.11 -13.61
C ARG A 362 -5.28 -14.46 -12.23
N GLN A 363 -4.37 -13.49 -12.06
CA GLN A 363 -4.15 -12.79 -10.80
C GLN A 363 -5.45 -12.11 -10.34
N MET A 364 -6.12 -11.40 -11.25
CA MET A 364 -7.39 -10.72 -10.96
C MET A 364 -8.47 -11.72 -10.53
N ILE A 365 -8.64 -12.84 -11.24
CA ILE A 365 -9.67 -13.85 -10.91
C ILE A 365 -9.39 -14.60 -9.61
N TYR A 366 -8.13 -14.92 -9.29
CA TYR A 366 -7.80 -15.58 -8.02
C TYR A 366 -8.16 -14.73 -6.80
N THR A 367 -8.21 -13.40 -6.92
CA THR A 367 -8.73 -12.54 -5.83
C THR A 367 -10.21 -12.84 -5.56
N MET A 368 -11.03 -13.06 -6.60
CA MET A 368 -12.45 -13.38 -6.44
C MET A 368 -12.68 -14.80 -5.93
N TRP A 369 -11.87 -15.77 -6.40
CA TRP A 369 -11.92 -17.13 -5.83
C TRP A 369 -11.68 -17.11 -4.32
N LEU A 370 -10.71 -16.33 -3.86
CA LEU A 370 -10.43 -16.21 -2.44
C LEU A 370 -11.59 -15.59 -1.66
N ILE A 371 -12.29 -14.61 -2.22
CA ILE A 371 -13.51 -14.03 -1.65
C ILE A 371 -14.59 -15.10 -1.50
N PHE A 372 -14.88 -15.87 -2.56
CA PHE A 372 -15.87 -16.96 -2.48
C PHE A 372 -15.48 -18.06 -1.48
N LEU A 373 -14.21 -18.47 -1.46
CA LEU A 373 -13.70 -19.49 -0.55
C LEU A 373 -13.81 -19.08 0.92
N ARG A 374 -13.62 -17.80 1.23
CA ARG A 374 -13.72 -17.25 2.60
C ARG A 374 -15.15 -16.87 2.99
N HIS A 375 -16.05 -16.73 2.02
CA HIS A 375 -17.43 -16.33 2.28
C HIS A 375 -18.19 -17.41 3.05
N PRO A 376 -18.87 -17.09 4.18
CA PRO A 376 -19.40 -18.09 5.11
C PRO A 376 -20.54 -18.98 4.56
N ILE A 377 -21.26 -18.49 3.54
CA ILE A 377 -22.41 -19.17 2.93
C ILE A 377 -22.07 -19.69 1.53
N ALA A 378 -21.71 -18.80 0.60
CA ALA A 378 -21.31 -19.16 -0.77
C ALA A 378 -20.24 -20.27 -0.84
N SER A 379 -19.28 -20.32 0.08
CA SER A 379 -18.29 -21.41 0.12
C SER A 379 -18.91 -22.80 0.30
N LYS A 380 -20.10 -22.89 0.90
CA LYS A 380 -20.84 -24.15 1.16
C LYS A 380 -21.88 -24.46 0.09
N ASP A 381 -22.07 -23.57 -0.88
CA ASP A 381 -23.05 -23.75 -1.95
C ASP A 381 -22.69 -24.97 -2.84
N PRO A 382 -23.65 -25.87 -3.15
CA PRO A 382 -23.36 -27.08 -3.93
C PRO A 382 -22.79 -26.81 -5.34
N VAL A 383 -23.22 -25.72 -6.00
CA VAL A 383 -22.76 -25.37 -7.34
C VAL A 383 -21.32 -24.84 -7.26
N PHE A 384 -21.01 -24.02 -6.26
CA PHE A 384 -19.63 -23.61 -6.01
C PHE A 384 -18.71 -24.79 -5.63
N GLN A 385 -19.20 -25.70 -4.78
CA GLN A 385 -18.46 -26.91 -4.38
C GLN A 385 -18.09 -27.80 -5.57
N SER A 386 -18.92 -27.82 -6.63
CA SER A 386 -18.63 -28.58 -7.85
C SER A 386 -17.40 -28.08 -8.63
N VAL A 387 -16.99 -26.83 -8.42
CA VAL A 387 -15.87 -26.18 -9.13
C VAL A 387 -14.53 -26.40 -8.42
N LEU A 388 -14.53 -26.72 -7.12
CA LEU A 388 -13.30 -26.85 -6.32
C LEU A 388 -12.27 -27.81 -6.93
N PRO A 389 -12.63 -29.00 -7.48
CA PRO A 389 -11.65 -29.89 -8.11
C PRO A 389 -10.91 -29.22 -9.28
N MET A 390 -11.62 -28.47 -10.12
CA MET A 390 -11.02 -27.75 -11.24
C MET A 390 -10.15 -26.60 -10.76
N LEU A 391 -10.58 -25.88 -9.72
CA LEU A 391 -9.78 -24.79 -9.14
C LEU A 391 -8.45 -25.30 -8.56
N ILE A 392 -8.47 -26.47 -7.90
CA ILE A 392 -7.25 -27.14 -7.40
C ILE A 392 -6.31 -27.48 -8.57
N GLN A 393 -6.84 -28.02 -9.66
CA GLN A 393 -6.07 -28.32 -10.88
C GLN A 393 -5.51 -27.06 -11.54
N CYS A 394 -6.29 -25.97 -11.64
CA CYS A 394 -5.77 -24.69 -12.13
C CYS A 394 -4.63 -24.17 -11.24
N GLY A 395 -4.67 -24.43 -9.93
CA GLY A 395 -3.62 -24.07 -8.99
C GLY A 395 -2.27 -24.71 -9.31
N THR A 396 -2.25 -25.96 -9.81
CA THR A 396 -1.00 -26.63 -10.19
C THR A 396 -0.33 -25.93 -11.37
N VAL A 397 -1.11 -25.43 -12.33
CA VAL A 397 -0.62 -24.68 -13.49
C VAL A 397 -0.20 -23.25 -13.11
N CYS A 398 -1.02 -22.53 -12.35
CA CYS A 398 -0.81 -21.11 -12.04
C CYS A 398 0.39 -20.84 -11.13
N LEU A 399 0.93 -21.86 -10.46
CA LEU A 399 2.15 -21.73 -9.67
C LEU A 399 3.43 -21.75 -10.51
N HIS A 400 3.41 -22.16 -11.79
CA HIS A 400 4.61 -22.18 -12.61
C HIS A 400 5.13 -20.76 -12.89
N LYS A 401 6.44 -20.53 -12.70
CA LYS A 401 7.12 -19.28 -13.06
C LYS A 401 7.41 -19.21 -14.56
N VAL A 402 6.38 -18.92 -15.35
CA VAL A 402 6.46 -18.81 -16.81
C VAL A 402 5.82 -17.51 -17.30
N GLY A 403 6.12 -17.10 -18.53
CA GLY A 403 5.51 -15.92 -19.14
C GLY A 403 6.33 -14.64 -19.04
N PHE A 404 7.62 -14.71 -18.70
CA PHE A 404 8.49 -13.53 -18.69
C PHE A 404 8.55 -12.88 -20.09
N PRO A 405 8.41 -11.54 -20.20
CA PRO A 405 8.51 -10.80 -21.48
C PRO A 405 9.75 -11.13 -22.31
N SER A 406 10.91 -11.33 -21.67
CA SER A 406 12.17 -11.65 -22.35
C SER A 406 12.25 -13.11 -22.86
N HIS A 407 11.39 -14.00 -22.38
CA HIS A 407 11.41 -15.42 -22.68
C HIS A 407 10.38 -15.82 -23.77
N SER A 408 10.48 -17.06 -24.23
CA SER A 408 9.55 -17.70 -25.19
C SER A 408 9.10 -19.10 -24.76
N ASN A 409 9.11 -19.36 -23.44
CA ASN A 409 8.83 -20.68 -22.86
C ASN A 409 7.34 -20.99 -22.67
N SER A 410 6.46 -20.01 -22.87
CA SER A 410 5.01 -20.15 -22.69
C SER A 410 4.27 -19.16 -23.59
N VAL A 411 3.04 -19.52 -23.99
CA VAL A 411 2.11 -18.61 -24.68
C VAL A 411 1.81 -17.37 -23.83
N SER A 412 1.95 -17.47 -22.50
CA SER A 412 1.85 -16.32 -21.59
C SER A 412 2.82 -15.19 -21.93
N CYS A 413 3.99 -15.48 -22.53
CA CYS A 413 5.00 -14.47 -22.85
C CYS A 413 4.49 -13.39 -23.81
N ASP A 414 3.65 -13.76 -24.77
CA ASP A 414 3.09 -12.80 -25.74
C ASP A 414 2.16 -11.80 -25.06
N TYR A 415 1.37 -12.25 -24.08
CA TYR A 415 0.50 -11.37 -23.28
C TYR A 415 1.31 -10.46 -22.37
N SER A 416 2.37 -10.97 -21.76
CA SER A 416 3.23 -10.17 -20.90
C SER A 416 3.93 -9.06 -21.69
N ARG A 417 4.34 -9.31 -22.95
CA ARG A 417 4.91 -8.28 -23.85
C ARG A 417 3.90 -7.21 -24.28
N LEU A 418 2.60 -7.45 -24.15
CA LEU A 418 1.58 -6.43 -24.39
C LEU A 418 1.36 -5.50 -23.18
N GLU A 419 1.79 -5.92 -21.99
CA GLU A 419 1.50 -5.22 -20.72
C GLU A 419 2.72 -4.64 -20.02
N PHE A 420 3.88 -5.30 -20.13
CA PHE A 420 5.07 -5.00 -19.35
C PHE A 420 6.26 -4.77 -20.27
N ASP A 421 7.08 -3.78 -19.92
CA ASP A 421 8.30 -3.45 -20.66
C ASP A 421 9.47 -4.31 -20.20
N THR A 422 9.45 -4.78 -18.94
CA THR A 422 10.55 -5.51 -18.30
C THR A 422 10.09 -6.77 -17.56
N ASP A 423 11.03 -7.70 -17.36
CA ASP A 423 10.78 -8.93 -16.59
C ASP A 423 10.52 -8.63 -15.10
N GLU A 424 11.12 -7.56 -14.59
CA GLU A 424 11.00 -7.15 -13.19
C GLU A 424 9.59 -6.68 -12.86
N GLU A 425 8.97 -5.88 -13.73
CA GLU A 425 7.56 -5.46 -13.60
C GLU A 425 6.62 -6.66 -13.65
N PHE A 426 6.84 -7.56 -14.61
CA PHE A 426 6.06 -8.79 -14.74
C PHE A 426 6.21 -9.70 -13.50
N ASN A 427 7.41 -9.81 -12.94
CA ASN A 427 7.69 -10.66 -11.79
C ASN A 427 6.91 -10.22 -10.53
N ALA A 428 6.60 -8.93 -10.40
CA ALA A 428 5.74 -8.42 -9.33
C ALA A 428 4.32 -9.00 -9.44
N VAL A 429 3.74 -9.00 -10.64
CA VAL A 429 2.39 -9.55 -10.90
C VAL A 429 2.37 -11.07 -10.72
N LEU A 430 3.38 -11.77 -11.24
CA LEU A 430 3.52 -13.21 -11.07
C LEU A 430 3.67 -13.62 -9.60
N SER A 431 4.41 -12.84 -8.82
CA SER A 431 4.56 -13.05 -7.38
C SER A 431 3.23 -12.89 -6.64
N CYS A 432 2.46 -11.84 -6.96
CA CYS A 432 1.11 -11.63 -6.42
C CYS A 432 0.16 -12.78 -6.77
N LEU A 433 0.15 -13.24 -8.03
CA LEU A 433 -0.63 -14.40 -8.46
C LEU A 433 -0.31 -15.63 -7.60
N ARG A 434 0.98 -15.96 -7.46
CA ARG A 434 1.41 -17.13 -6.67
C ARG A 434 0.96 -17.04 -5.22
N VAL A 435 1.03 -15.86 -4.60
CA VAL A 435 0.53 -15.64 -3.23
C VAL A 435 -0.97 -15.89 -3.14
N SER A 436 -1.77 -15.35 -4.07
CA SER A 436 -3.22 -15.57 -4.11
C SER A 436 -3.60 -17.04 -4.34
N VAL A 437 -2.86 -17.76 -5.21
CA VAL A 437 -3.05 -19.20 -5.44
C VAL A 437 -2.74 -19.99 -4.18
N VAL A 438 -1.59 -19.75 -3.55
CA VAL A 438 -1.19 -20.44 -2.30
C VAL A 438 -2.24 -20.27 -1.21
N GLU A 439 -2.75 -19.05 -1.02
CA GLU A 439 -3.76 -18.77 -0.01
C GLU A 439 -5.12 -19.42 -0.34
N SER A 440 -5.46 -19.52 -1.63
CA SER A 440 -6.62 -20.27 -2.09
C SER A 440 -6.47 -21.77 -1.81
N ILE A 441 -5.31 -22.37 -2.08
CA ILE A 441 -5.02 -23.80 -1.80
C ILE A 441 -5.07 -24.10 -0.30
N ARG A 442 -4.58 -23.20 0.56
CA ARG A 442 -4.71 -23.32 2.02
C ARG A 442 -6.17 -23.36 2.45
N THR A 443 -6.98 -22.45 1.91
CA THR A 443 -8.41 -22.38 2.23
C THR A 443 -9.16 -23.61 1.70
N LEU A 444 -8.87 -24.03 0.46
CA LEU A 444 -9.40 -25.26 -0.14
C LEU A 444 -9.05 -26.51 0.67
N THR A 445 -7.84 -26.58 1.22
CA THR A 445 -7.41 -27.72 2.05
C THR A 445 -8.21 -27.83 3.34
N LEU A 446 -8.65 -26.71 3.92
CA LEU A 446 -9.55 -26.75 5.07
C LEU A 446 -10.96 -27.28 4.71
N MET A 447 -11.36 -27.16 3.44
CA MET A 447 -12.68 -27.58 2.96
C MET A 447 -12.68 -29.02 2.43
N VAL A 448 -11.68 -29.40 1.63
CA VAL A 448 -11.58 -30.70 0.94
C VAL A 448 -10.17 -31.31 1.09
N PRO A 449 -9.70 -31.58 2.34
CA PRO A 449 -8.31 -31.95 2.65
C PRO A 449 -7.80 -33.18 1.90
N LYS A 450 -8.66 -34.21 1.74
CA LYS A 450 -8.30 -35.44 1.04
C LYS A 450 -8.02 -35.19 -0.44
N LEU A 451 -8.82 -34.36 -1.10
CA LEU A 451 -8.68 -34.09 -2.52
C LEU A 451 -7.43 -33.27 -2.80
N THR A 452 -7.19 -32.20 -2.03
CA THR A 452 -5.98 -31.37 -2.20
C THR A 452 -4.71 -32.15 -1.94
N PHE A 453 -4.71 -33.02 -0.92
CA PHE A 453 -3.57 -33.89 -0.63
C PHE A 453 -3.35 -34.93 -1.72
N SER A 454 -4.41 -35.58 -2.22
CA SER A 454 -4.29 -36.56 -3.31
C SER A 454 -3.71 -35.94 -4.58
N VAL A 455 -4.10 -34.70 -4.92
CA VAL A 455 -3.50 -33.96 -6.05
C VAL A 455 -2.02 -33.66 -5.80
N ALA A 456 -1.66 -33.20 -4.60
CA ALA A 456 -0.25 -32.94 -4.24
C ALA A 456 0.60 -34.22 -4.30
N SER A 457 0.06 -35.32 -3.79
CA SER A 457 0.69 -36.65 -3.76
C SER A 457 0.89 -37.23 -5.16
N ALA A 458 -0.13 -37.14 -6.01
CA ALA A 458 -0.05 -37.56 -7.41
C ALA A 458 0.99 -36.74 -8.18
N TRP A 459 0.97 -35.41 -8.03
CA TRP A 459 1.91 -34.52 -8.72
C TRP A 459 3.37 -34.76 -8.30
N LEU A 460 3.63 -34.87 -6.98
CA LEU A 460 4.98 -35.18 -6.50
C LEU A 460 5.43 -36.57 -6.97
N THR A 461 4.54 -37.57 -6.94
CA THR A 461 4.85 -38.91 -7.46
C THR A 461 5.17 -38.88 -8.96
N GLU A 462 4.47 -38.07 -9.76
CA GLU A 462 4.79 -37.88 -11.18
C GLU A 462 6.19 -37.30 -11.36
N LEU A 463 6.53 -36.22 -10.63
CA LEU A 463 7.84 -35.59 -10.71
C LEU A 463 8.98 -36.50 -10.29
N LEU A 464 8.78 -37.33 -9.26
CA LEU A 464 9.77 -38.32 -8.81
C LEU A 464 10.07 -39.39 -9.86
N ASN A 465 9.13 -39.66 -10.77
CA ASN A 465 9.28 -40.66 -11.84
C ASN A 465 9.71 -40.06 -13.19
N LYS A 466 9.61 -38.73 -13.35
CA LYS A 466 9.90 -38.03 -14.60
C LYS A 466 11.39 -37.71 -14.71
N PRO A 467 12.04 -37.90 -15.88
CA PRO A 467 13.43 -37.49 -16.06
C PRO A 467 13.58 -35.97 -15.99
N ILE A 468 14.77 -35.51 -15.59
CA ILE A 468 15.11 -34.09 -15.51
C ILE A 468 15.36 -33.54 -16.93
N ASP A 469 14.49 -32.65 -17.35
CA ASP A 469 14.60 -31.77 -18.51
C ASP A 469 15.19 -30.40 -18.13
N ILE A 470 16.37 -30.11 -18.69
CA ILE A 470 17.17 -28.89 -18.48
C ILE A 470 16.80 -27.80 -19.52
N GLY A 471 16.04 -28.15 -20.58
CA GLY A 471 15.70 -27.25 -21.68
C GLY A 471 16.77 -27.19 -22.78
N THR A 472 16.64 -26.23 -23.70
CA THR A 472 17.49 -26.08 -24.90
C THR A 472 18.18 -24.72 -24.93
N GLY A 473 19.49 -24.68 -25.18
CA GLY A 473 20.29 -23.44 -25.28
C GLY A 473 21.72 -23.62 -24.76
N ALA A 474 22.49 -22.53 -24.68
CA ALA A 474 23.87 -22.53 -24.17
C ALA A 474 23.99 -23.01 -22.71
N ASP A 475 22.89 -23.00 -21.95
CA ASP A 475 22.82 -23.49 -20.57
C ASP A 475 22.66 -25.02 -20.49
N ALA A 476 22.13 -25.67 -21.54
CA ALA A 476 21.95 -27.13 -21.59
C ALA A 476 23.30 -27.87 -21.69
N ASP A 477 24.33 -27.23 -22.24
CA ASP A 477 25.69 -27.78 -22.40
C ASP A 477 26.38 -28.07 -21.05
N ARG A 478 25.83 -27.56 -19.94
CA ARG A 478 26.40 -27.69 -18.58
C ARG A 478 25.87 -28.87 -17.76
N GLY A 479 24.77 -29.49 -18.18
CA GLY A 479 24.19 -30.67 -17.52
C GLY A 479 23.56 -30.42 -16.14
N ILE A 480 23.26 -29.17 -15.77
CA ILE A 480 22.59 -28.77 -14.51
C ILE A 480 21.46 -27.77 -14.83
N CYS A 481 20.37 -27.82 -14.06
CA CYS A 481 19.24 -26.91 -14.14
C CYS A 481 19.60 -25.49 -13.70
N ASN A 482 18.91 -24.54 -14.31
CA ASN A 482 18.89 -23.12 -13.98
C ASN A 482 17.45 -22.70 -13.58
N LEU A 483 17.23 -21.42 -13.26
CA LEU A 483 15.92 -20.93 -12.79
C LEU A 483 14.83 -20.97 -13.88
N SER A 484 15.21 -21.04 -15.16
CA SER A 484 14.29 -21.11 -16.30
C SER A 484 14.07 -22.54 -16.84
N SER A 485 14.78 -23.53 -16.28
CA SER A 485 14.70 -24.94 -16.72
C SER A 485 13.31 -25.51 -16.47
N PRO A 486 12.70 -26.22 -17.44
CA PRO A 486 11.34 -26.76 -17.32
C PRO A 486 11.13 -27.64 -16.08
N SER A 487 12.12 -28.47 -15.74
CA SER A 487 12.06 -29.31 -14.55
C SER A 487 12.06 -28.49 -13.27
N PHE A 488 12.97 -27.52 -13.14
CA PHE A 488 13.05 -26.69 -11.95
C PHE A 488 11.76 -25.90 -11.73
N ILE A 489 11.19 -25.30 -12.78
CA ILE A 489 9.89 -24.58 -12.70
C ILE A 489 8.80 -25.51 -12.15
N SER A 490 8.74 -26.75 -12.62
CA SER A 490 7.74 -27.74 -12.18
C SER A 490 7.96 -28.16 -10.72
N TRP A 491 9.20 -28.41 -10.32
CA TRP A 491 9.59 -28.77 -8.96
C TRP A 491 9.37 -27.64 -7.94
N ASP A 492 9.70 -26.39 -8.31
CA ASP A 492 9.43 -25.19 -7.51
C ASP A 492 7.93 -25.03 -7.28
N ALA A 493 7.11 -25.16 -8.34
CA ALA A 493 5.66 -25.06 -8.24
C ALA A 493 5.04 -26.16 -7.36
N CYS A 494 5.46 -27.42 -7.55
CA CYS A 494 4.98 -28.54 -6.75
C CYS A 494 5.37 -28.41 -5.27
N SER A 495 6.59 -27.96 -4.97
CA SER A 495 7.05 -27.80 -3.58
C SER A 495 6.21 -26.76 -2.82
N VAL A 496 5.88 -25.66 -3.47
CA VAL A 496 5.04 -24.59 -2.92
C VAL A 496 3.59 -25.05 -2.76
N PHE A 497 3.04 -25.79 -3.74
CA PHE A 497 1.71 -26.37 -3.64
C PHE A 497 1.60 -27.35 -2.46
N LEU A 498 2.56 -28.27 -2.34
CA LEU A 498 2.60 -29.24 -1.25
C LEU A 498 2.73 -28.55 0.11
N GLU A 499 3.61 -27.56 0.25
CA GLU A 499 3.73 -26.79 1.51
C GLU A 499 2.42 -26.08 1.87
N ALA A 500 1.72 -25.49 0.89
CA ALA A 500 0.42 -24.87 1.10
C ALA A 500 -0.61 -25.86 1.65
N VAL A 501 -0.73 -27.05 1.05
CA VAL A 501 -1.61 -28.13 1.52
C VAL A 501 -1.20 -28.58 2.93
N MET A 502 0.06 -28.94 3.13
CA MET A 502 0.55 -29.49 4.40
C MET A 502 0.42 -28.50 5.56
N SER A 503 0.46 -27.18 5.30
CA SER A 503 0.28 -26.14 6.32
C SER A 503 -1.12 -26.13 6.95
N LYS A 504 -2.13 -26.72 6.29
CA LYS A 504 -3.53 -26.76 6.76
C LYS A 504 -4.10 -28.17 6.92
N LEU A 505 -3.48 -29.19 6.32
CA LEU A 505 -3.98 -30.57 6.29
C LEU A 505 -4.31 -31.15 7.67
N PHE A 506 -3.49 -30.87 8.68
CA PHE A 506 -3.64 -31.42 10.04
C PHE A 506 -4.36 -30.47 11.02
N VAL A 507 -4.90 -29.34 10.56
CA VAL A 507 -5.53 -28.33 11.45
C VAL A 507 -6.94 -28.73 11.89
N GLY A 508 -7.66 -29.53 11.10
CA GLY A 508 -9.02 -30.00 11.43
C GLY A 508 -9.04 -31.41 12.03
N ASP A 509 -10.06 -31.71 12.84
CA ASP A 509 -10.33 -33.04 13.43
C ASP A 509 -10.91 -34.07 12.42
N GLY A 510 -10.64 -33.88 11.12
CA GLY A 510 -11.25 -34.62 10.02
C GLY A 510 -10.70 -36.04 9.79
N ASP A 511 -11.27 -36.71 8.79
CA ASP A 511 -10.86 -38.04 8.31
C ASP A 511 -9.36 -38.10 7.98
N LYS A 512 -8.63 -38.99 8.66
CA LYS A 512 -7.18 -39.22 8.50
C LYS A 512 -6.85 -40.30 7.45
N SER A 513 -7.76 -40.60 6.52
CA SER A 513 -7.58 -41.62 5.50
C SER A 513 -6.38 -41.40 4.56
N PHE A 514 -5.81 -40.19 4.52
CA PHE A 514 -4.61 -39.85 3.75
C PHE A 514 -3.27 -40.19 4.44
N VAL A 515 -3.27 -40.63 5.71
CA VAL A 515 -2.02 -40.85 6.47
C VAL A 515 -1.13 -41.91 5.83
N GLN A 516 -1.70 -43.03 5.39
CA GLN A 516 -0.92 -44.09 4.74
C GLN A 516 -0.31 -43.60 3.43
N GLU A 517 -1.10 -42.91 2.59
CA GLU A 517 -0.62 -42.30 1.35
C GLU A 517 0.54 -41.32 1.60
N GLY A 518 0.46 -40.53 2.68
CA GLY A 518 1.53 -39.61 3.05
C GLY A 518 2.80 -40.26 3.58
N ILE A 519 2.68 -41.39 4.30
CA ILE A 519 3.83 -42.21 4.70
C ILE A 519 4.52 -42.78 3.45
N ASP A 520 3.75 -43.35 2.53
CA ASP A 520 4.28 -43.93 1.29
C ASP A 520 4.97 -42.85 0.43
N LEU A 521 4.39 -41.65 0.36
CA LEU A 521 4.97 -40.51 -0.34
C LEU A 521 6.27 -40.03 0.32
N LEU A 522 6.34 -39.99 1.66
CA LEU A 522 7.55 -39.67 2.40
C LEU A 522 8.67 -40.66 2.08
N HIS A 523 8.38 -41.96 2.07
CA HIS A 523 9.38 -42.99 1.73
C HIS A 523 9.85 -42.88 0.27
N LYS A 524 8.96 -42.61 -0.69
CA LYS A 524 9.33 -42.35 -2.08
C LYS A 524 10.25 -41.14 -2.23
N ALA A 525 9.92 -40.03 -1.56
CA ALA A 525 10.73 -38.81 -1.59
C ALA A 525 12.11 -39.01 -0.95
N LEU A 526 12.20 -39.81 0.12
CA LEU A 526 13.48 -40.15 0.76
C LEU A 526 14.37 -40.99 -0.16
N ALA A 527 13.78 -41.97 -0.85
CA ALA A 527 14.48 -42.87 -1.76
C ALA A 527 15.03 -42.17 -3.02
N TYR A 528 14.46 -41.03 -3.42
CA TYR A 528 14.85 -40.30 -4.64
C TYR A 528 16.23 -39.64 -4.51
N GLN A 529 17.19 -40.02 -5.36
CA GLN A 529 18.54 -39.45 -5.36
C GLN A 529 18.68 -38.39 -6.46
N MET A 530 19.25 -37.22 -6.12
CA MET A 530 19.42 -36.11 -7.06
C MET A 530 20.78 -35.45 -6.87
N GLN A 531 21.44 -35.14 -7.99
CA GLN A 531 22.75 -34.46 -8.03
C GLN A 531 22.66 -33.01 -8.53
N ASP A 532 21.48 -32.57 -8.95
CA ASP A 532 21.22 -31.19 -9.32
C ASP A 532 20.88 -30.39 -8.06
N PRO A 533 21.59 -29.27 -7.77
CA PRO A 533 21.36 -28.49 -6.56
C PRO A 533 19.95 -27.89 -6.51
N LEU A 534 19.44 -27.33 -7.61
CA LEU A 534 18.15 -26.66 -7.59
C LEU A 534 17.00 -27.66 -7.34
N ILE A 535 17.06 -28.82 -8.01
CA ILE A 535 16.08 -29.89 -7.79
C ILE A 535 16.22 -30.50 -6.39
N LEU A 536 17.45 -30.71 -5.90
CA LEU A 536 17.69 -31.21 -4.54
C LEU A 536 17.10 -30.25 -3.49
N SER A 537 17.20 -28.93 -3.70
CA SER A 537 16.56 -27.92 -2.85
C SER A 537 15.04 -28.10 -2.82
N ALA A 538 14.40 -28.30 -3.98
CA ALA A 538 12.96 -28.55 -4.07
C ALA A 538 12.54 -29.87 -3.39
N VAL A 539 13.34 -30.93 -3.54
CA VAL A 539 13.13 -32.22 -2.85
C VAL A 539 13.19 -32.04 -1.34
N LEU A 540 14.17 -31.29 -0.81
CA LEU A 540 14.26 -30.98 0.62
C LEU A 540 13.05 -30.17 1.11
N SER A 541 12.56 -29.23 0.31
CA SER A 541 11.34 -28.48 0.62
C SER A 541 10.12 -29.40 0.71
N CYS A 542 9.95 -30.31 -0.26
CA CYS A 542 8.89 -31.33 -0.24
C CYS A 542 9.00 -32.25 0.99
N LEU A 543 10.19 -32.77 1.27
CA LEU A 543 10.46 -33.58 2.47
C LEU A 543 10.08 -32.84 3.75
N SER A 544 10.44 -31.55 3.84
CA SER A 544 10.11 -30.71 5.00
C SER A 544 8.60 -30.54 5.20
N GLY A 545 7.84 -30.49 4.10
CA GLY A 545 6.38 -30.46 4.11
C GLY A 545 5.78 -31.77 4.63
N LEU A 546 6.43 -32.91 4.38
CA LEU A 546 5.97 -34.25 4.76
C LEU A 546 6.36 -34.68 6.18
N PHE A 547 7.14 -33.88 6.92
CA PHE A 547 7.49 -34.18 8.32
C PHE A 547 6.32 -34.46 9.27
N PRO A 548 5.10 -33.89 9.13
CA PRO A 548 3.97 -34.27 9.98
C PRO A 548 3.68 -35.78 10.01
N PHE A 549 4.01 -36.53 8.95
CA PHE A 549 3.81 -37.97 8.89
C PHE A 549 4.78 -38.75 9.80
N LEU A 550 5.89 -38.14 10.27
CA LEU A 550 6.83 -38.77 11.19
C LEU A 550 6.22 -39.10 12.55
N ASN A 551 5.17 -38.39 12.97
CA ASN A 551 4.41 -38.74 14.17
C ASN A 551 3.73 -40.11 14.06
N TYR A 552 3.46 -40.59 12.84
CA TYR A 552 2.83 -41.89 12.57
C TYR A 552 3.86 -42.97 12.22
N THR A 553 5.07 -42.59 11.80
CA THR A 553 6.19 -43.50 11.54
C THR A 553 7.52 -42.98 12.10
N PRO A 554 7.69 -42.93 13.44
CA PRO A 554 8.92 -42.41 14.06
C PRO A 554 10.20 -43.15 13.66
N GLN A 555 10.09 -44.43 13.32
CA GLN A 555 11.19 -45.29 12.86
C GLN A 555 11.87 -44.80 11.57
N THR A 556 11.23 -43.90 10.81
CA THR A 556 11.77 -43.32 9.57
C THR A 556 12.73 -42.16 9.86
N LEU A 557 12.73 -41.61 11.08
CA LEU A 557 13.53 -40.44 11.47
C LEU A 557 15.04 -40.56 11.14
N PRO A 558 15.72 -41.70 11.38
CA PRO A 558 17.14 -41.84 11.03
C PRO A 558 17.42 -41.63 9.54
N GLN A 559 16.56 -42.15 8.65
CA GLN A 559 16.70 -41.97 7.19
C GLN A 559 16.49 -40.52 6.77
N VAL A 560 15.56 -39.81 7.44
CA VAL A 560 15.36 -38.37 7.23
C VAL A 560 16.61 -37.60 7.62
N LEU A 561 17.19 -37.89 8.79
CA LEU A 561 18.42 -37.24 9.24
C LEU A 561 19.60 -37.53 8.31
N GLU A 562 19.77 -38.77 7.88
CA GLU A 562 20.80 -39.16 6.89
C GLU A 562 20.66 -38.35 5.60
N LYS A 563 19.43 -38.20 5.08
CA LYS A 563 19.16 -37.40 3.88
C LYS A 563 19.51 -35.93 4.07
N ILE A 564 19.13 -35.34 5.20
CA ILE A 564 19.41 -33.94 5.53
C ILE A 564 20.92 -33.72 5.66
N PHE A 565 21.62 -34.56 6.43
CA PHE A 565 23.07 -34.44 6.61
C PHE A 565 23.82 -34.68 5.29
N GLY A 566 23.36 -35.61 4.45
CA GLY A 566 23.85 -35.78 3.08
C GLY A 566 23.77 -34.50 2.24
N ALA A 567 22.67 -33.75 2.38
CA ALA A 567 22.52 -32.46 1.72
C ALA A 567 23.35 -31.33 2.36
N VAL A 568 23.56 -31.34 3.69
CA VAL A 568 24.46 -30.41 4.39
C VAL A 568 25.90 -30.56 3.89
N VAL A 569 26.32 -31.78 3.53
CA VAL A 569 27.67 -32.05 3.00
C VAL A 569 27.75 -32.02 1.47
N PHE A 570 26.65 -31.71 0.79
CA PHE A 570 26.56 -31.75 -0.67
C PHE A 570 27.59 -30.85 -1.37
N ASN A 571 28.18 -31.38 -2.44
CA ASN A 571 29.11 -30.70 -3.35
C ASN A 571 29.02 -31.32 -4.74
N LEU A 572 29.24 -30.51 -5.78
CA LEU A 572 29.44 -31.04 -7.13
C LEU A 572 30.88 -31.56 -7.31
N PRO A 573 31.11 -32.51 -8.25
CA PRO A 573 32.44 -33.05 -8.50
C PRO A 573 33.49 -31.95 -8.75
N GLY A 574 34.60 -31.99 -8.02
CA GLY A 574 35.71 -31.04 -8.15
C GLY A 574 35.56 -29.71 -7.41
N GLN A 575 34.43 -29.46 -6.74
CA GLN A 575 34.26 -28.25 -5.91
C GLN A 575 34.88 -28.41 -4.52
N THR A 576 35.47 -27.32 -4.02
CA THR A 576 35.98 -27.16 -2.66
C THR A 576 35.18 -26.08 -1.94
N LYS A 577 35.40 -25.88 -0.64
CA LYS A 577 34.73 -24.84 0.15
C LYS A 577 34.77 -23.44 -0.47
N SER A 578 35.86 -23.08 -1.14
CA SER A 578 36.05 -21.78 -1.79
C SER A 578 35.47 -21.70 -3.21
N THR A 579 35.27 -22.83 -3.90
CA THR A 579 34.84 -22.88 -5.31
C THR A 579 33.40 -23.36 -5.51
N ARG A 580 32.63 -23.57 -4.45
CA ARG A 580 31.19 -23.88 -4.51
C ARG A 580 30.42 -22.77 -5.26
N SER A 581 29.58 -23.17 -6.21
CA SER A 581 28.63 -22.27 -6.88
C SER A 581 27.55 -21.79 -5.89
N GLN A 582 26.83 -20.73 -6.26
CA GLN A 582 25.78 -20.20 -5.41
C GLN A 582 24.64 -21.20 -5.17
N ALA A 583 24.26 -21.98 -6.19
CA ALA A 583 23.24 -23.02 -6.04
C ALA A 583 23.63 -24.08 -4.99
N VAL A 584 24.89 -24.53 -4.98
CA VAL A 584 25.38 -25.50 -3.98
C VAL A 584 25.38 -24.90 -2.58
N LYS A 585 25.84 -23.65 -2.43
CA LYS A 585 25.77 -22.92 -1.14
C LYS A 585 24.33 -22.80 -0.65
N ASN A 586 23.39 -22.47 -1.54
CA ASN A 586 21.98 -22.34 -1.22
C ASN A 586 21.38 -23.66 -0.72
N VAL A 587 21.67 -24.79 -1.37
CA VAL A 587 21.17 -26.11 -0.96
C VAL A 587 21.66 -26.51 0.41
N ARG A 588 22.95 -26.30 0.69
CA ARG A 588 23.53 -26.65 2.00
C ARG A 588 22.92 -25.82 3.12
N VAL A 589 22.77 -24.51 2.92
CA VAL A 589 22.09 -23.61 3.87
C VAL A 589 20.61 -23.99 4.02
N HIS A 590 19.94 -24.37 2.92
CA HIS A 590 18.57 -24.86 2.93
C HIS A 590 18.46 -26.15 3.75
N ALA A 591 19.37 -27.12 3.59
CA ALA A 591 19.41 -28.35 4.38
C ALA A 591 19.60 -28.07 5.89
N CYS A 592 20.51 -27.16 6.26
CA CYS A 592 20.65 -26.72 7.65
C CYS A 592 19.35 -26.10 8.17
N SER A 593 18.65 -25.31 7.35
CA SER A 593 17.37 -24.68 7.71
C SER A 593 16.24 -25.72 7.87
N VAL A 594 16.23 -26.76 7.04
CA VAL A 594 15.31 -27.91 7.16
C VAL A 594 15.58 -28.68 8.46
N LEU A 595 16.85 -28.85 8.86
CA LEU A 595 17.20 -29.41 10.16
C LEU A 595 16.64 -28.57 11.31
N VAL A 596 16.79 -27.25 11.26
CA VAL A 596 16.18 -26.34 12.25
C VAL A 596 14.66 -26.47 12.27
N LYS A 597 14.00 -26.62 11.11
CA LYS A 597 12.54 -26.78 11.01
C LYS A 597 12.06 -28.07 11.69
N ILE A 598 12.73 -29.21 11.48
CA ILE A 598 12.37 -30.46 12.17
C ILE A 598 12.66 -30.40 13.67
N CYS A 599 13.79 -29.81 14.08
CA CYS A 599 14.11 -29.58 15.49
C CYS A 599 13.07 -28.70 16.18
N LYS A 600 12.56 -27.67 15.51
CA LYS A 600 11.54 -26.77 16.09
C LYS A 600 10.16 -27.40 16.18
N ASN A 601 9.74 -28.11 15.12
CA ASN A 601 8.36 -28.59 15.01
C ASN A 601 8.14 -29.96 15.67
N TYR A 602 9.18 -30.78 15.76
CA TYR A 602 9.11 -32.15 16.32
C TYR A 602 10.23 -32.44 17.34
N PRO A 603 10.46 -31.56 18.34
CA PRO A 603 11.61 -31.69 19.22
C PRO A 603 11.52 -32.95 20.11
N GLY A 604 10.31 -33.41 20.44
CA GLY A 604 10.08 -34.64 21.20
C GLY A 604 10.53 -35.92 20.47
N LEU A 605 10.46 -35.95 19.14
CA LEU A 605 10.96 -37.08 18.34
C LEU A 605 12.50 -37.10 18.28
N LEU A 606 13.13 -35.93 18.36
CA LEU A 606 14.58 -35.77 18.24
C LEU A 606 15.34 -35.88 19.57
N LEU A 607 14.65 -35.66 20.70
CA LEU A 607 15.27 -35.72 22.02
C LEU A 607 15.97 -37.07 22.32
N PRO A 608 15.39 -38.25 22.01
CA PRO A 608 16.08 -39.53 22.20
C PRO A 608 17.37 -39.67 21.39
N GLU A 609 17.40 -39.08 20.19
CA GLU A 609 18.53 -39.10 19.25
C GLU A 609 19.48 -37.91 19.42
N PHE A 610 19.30 -37.07 20.45
CA PHE A 610 20.07 -35.84 20.62
C PHE A 610 21.58 -36.08 20.65
N ARG A 611 22.03 -37.18 21.27
CA ARG A 611 23.45 -37.53 21.34
C ARG A 611 24.02 -37.82 19.95
N HIS A 612 23.31 -38.61 19.14
CA HIS A 612 23.72 -38.91 17.77
C HIS A 612 23.75 -37.64 16.91
N LEU A 613 22.74 -36.77 17.07
CA LEU A 613 22.67 -35.47 16.38
C LEU A 613 23.87 -34.58 16.76
N TYR A 614 24.17 -34.46 18.05
CA TYR A 614 25.28 -33.68 18.57
C TYR A 614 26.63 -34.23 18.09
N ASP A 615 26.85 -35.55 18.18
CA ASP A 615 28.09 -36.18 17.74
C ASP A 615 28.32 -36.00 16.23
N SER A 616 27.25 -36.08 15.42
CA SER A 616 27.29 -35.83 13.97
C SER A 616 27.71 -34.38 13.64
N VAL A 617 27.11 -33.39 14.32
CA VAL A 617 27.47 -31.98 14.13
C VAL A 617 28.92 -31.72 14.57
N LYS A 618 29.36 -32.32 15.68
CA LYS A 618 30.73 -32.19 16.19
C LYS A 618 31.75 -32.81 15.23
N GLN A 619 31.42 -33.96 14.63
CA GLN A 619 32.26 -34.59 13.61
C GLN A 619 32.39 -33.68 12.37
N LEU A 620 31.29 -33.08 11.90
CA LEU A 620 31.33 -32.15 10.77
C LEU A 620 32.11 -30.87 11.09
N ASP A 621 32.06 -30.38 12.33
CA ASP A 621 32.80 -29.20 12.76
C ASP A 621 34.31 -29.45 12.93
N SER A 622 34.71 -30.72 13.14
CA SER A 622 36.12 -31.08 13.25
C SER A 622 36.90 -30.90 11.93
N ASP A 623 36.21 -30.96 10.79
CA ASP A 623 36.78 -30.69 9.46
C ASP A 623 36.62 -29.22 9.06
N ARG A 624 37.74 -28.49 9.05
CA ARG A 624 37.79 -27.05 8.73
C ARG A 624 37.37 -26.72 7.29
N GLU A 625 37.48 -27.68 6.36
CA GLU A 625 37.11 -27.49 4.96
C GLU A 625 35.65 -27.86 4.68
N GLN A 626 34.92 -28.39 5.66
CA GLN A 626 33.58 -28.88 5.41
C GLN A 626 32.51 -27.78 5.50
N LEU A 627 32.33 -27.22 6.69
CA LEU A 627 31.25 -26.27 6.97
C LEU A 627 31.71 -24.80 6.79
N SER A 628 30.80 -23.97 6.28
CA SER A 628 30.93 -22.52 6.42
C SER A 628 30.59 -22.06 7.84
N GLN A 629 31.04 -20.87 8.25
CA GLN A 629 30.70 -20.32 9.58
C GLN A 629 29.18 -20.20 9.76
N MET A 630 28.46 -19.77 8.72
CA MET A 630 27.00 -19.66 8.74
C MET A 630 26.33 -21.03 8.90
N GLU A 631 26.77 -22.05 8.15
CA GLU A 631 26.26 -23.42 8.28
C GLU A 631 26.46 -23.96 9.71
N LYS A 632 27.66 -23.77 10.28
CA LYS A 632 27.98 -24.15 11.66
C LYS A 632 27.00 -23.53 12.66
N ILE A 633 26.74 -22.22 12.55
CA ILE A 633 25.84 -21.51 13.46
C ILE A 633 24.40 -22.03 13.34
N ILE A 634 23.92 -22.31 12.12
CA ILE A 634 22.56 -22.85 11.93
C ILE A 634 22.44 -24.27 12.54
N LEU A 635 23.47 -25.11 12.43
CA LEU A 635 23.49 -26.43 13.08
C LEU A 635 23.51 -26.31 14.61
N ILE A 636 24.27 -25.35 15.16
CA ILE A 636 24.26 -25.05 16.59
C ILE A 636 22.87 -24.57 17.04
N GLU A 637 22.20 -23.71 16.28
CA GLU A 637 20.81 -23.31 16.56
C GLU A 637 19.88 -24.53 16.66
N ALA A 638 20.02 -25.49 15.74
CA ALA A 638 19.24 -26.72 15.76
C ALA A 638 19.46 -27.53 17.05
N LEU A 639 20.70 -27.63 17.52
CA LEU A 639 21.02 -28.32 18.77
C LEU A 639 20.45 -27.59 20.00
N ILE A 640 20.54 -26.26 20.04
CA ILE A 640 19.98 -25.45 21.14
C ILE A 640 18.47 -25.64 21.22
N ILE A 641 17.77 -25.65 20.08
CA ILE A 641 16.31 -25.86 20.04
C ILE A 641 15.93 -27.21 20.65
N VAL A 642 16.65 -28.30 20.33
CA VAL A 642 16.38 -29.62 20.93
C VAL A 642 16.74 -29.63 22.42
N SER A 643 17.81 -28.94 22.83
CA SER A 643 18.23 -28.83 24.24
C SER A 643 17.16 -28.19 25.14
N ASN A 644 16.30 -27.33 24.60
CA ASN A 644 15.17 -26.75 25.34
C ASN A 644 14.22 -27.83 25.88
N GLN A 645 14.16 -29.03 25.26
CA GLN A 645 13.34 -30.15 25.73
C GLN A 645 13.98 -30.99 26.85
N PHE A 646 15.18 -30.65 27.32
CA PHE A 646 15.72 -31.30 28.52
C PHE A 646 14.84 -31.06 29.74
N HIS A 647 14.15 -29.91 29.77
CA HIS A 647 13.34 -29.46 30.91
C HIS A 647 14.12 -29.47 32.23
N ASP A 648 15.44 -29.25 32.16
CA ASP A 648 16.37 -29.21 33.28
C ASP A 648 17.32 -28.02 33.05
N PHE A 649 17.23 -27.03 33.94
CA PHE A 649 18.02 -25.81 33.85
C PHE A 649 19.54 -26.10 33.86
N ALA A 650 20.02 -26.96 34.76
CA ALA A 650 21.44 -27.21 34.94
C ALA A 650 22.03 -27.92 33.72
N ARG A 651 21.31 -28.91 33.18
CA ARG A 651 21.72 -29.64 31.98
C ARG A 651 21.76 -28.74 30.75
N GLN A 652 20.74 -27.90 30.56
CA GLN A 652 20.68 -26.98 29.43
C GLN A 652 21.74 -25.87 29.55
N ALA A 653 21.97 -25.33 30.76
CA ALA A 653 23.00 -24.34 31.03
C ALA A 653 24.41 -24.88 30.72
N ALA A 654 24.72 -26.11 31.16
CA ALA A 654 26.00 -26.75 30.86
C ALA A 654 26.24 -26.94 29.35
N PHE A 655 25.19 -27.30 28.60
CA PHE A 655 25.29 -27.39 27.14
C PHE A 655 25.54 -26.02 26.49
N ILE A 656 24.84 -24.98 26.94
CA ILE A 656 25.06 -23.61 26.44
C ILE A 656 26.47 -23.11 26.78
N GLU A 657 26.99 -23.43 27.97
CA GLU A 657 28.37 -23.12 28.37
C GLU A 657 29.38 -23.73 27.39
N GLU A 658 29.19 -25.00 27.03
CA GLU A 658 30.05 -25.67 26.07
C GLU A 658 30.01 -25.00 24.69
N VAL A 659 28.81 -24.67 24.20
CA VAL A 659 28.61 -24.02 22.89
C VAL A 659 29.26 -22.63 22.86
N ILE A 660 29.15 -21.85 23.93
CA ILE A 660 29.66 -20.48 23.99
C ILE A 660 31.13 -20.38 24.40
N ALA A 661 31.73 -21.45 24.96
CA ALA A 661 33.10 -21.42 25.45
C ALA A 661 34.14 -20.92 24.41
N PRO A 662 34.14 -21.40 23.14
CA PRO A 662 35.09 -20.89 22.12
C PRO A 662 34.88 -19.40 21.81
N VAL A 663 33.62 -18.95 21.86
CA VAL A 663 33.27 -17.54 21.65
C VAL A 663 33.74 -16.71 22.85
N LYS A 664 33.54 -17.19 24.08
CA LYS A 664 33.99 -16.51 25.29
C LYS A 664 35.51 -16.32 25.30
N GLU A 665 36.28 -17.33 24.89
CA GLU A 665 37.73 -17.25 24.79
C GLU A 665 38.15 -16.16 23.79
N LEU A 666 37.59 -16.18 22.57
CA LEU A 666 37.93 -15.21 21.52
C LEU A 666 37.46 -13.79 21.87
N TRP A 667 36.24 -13.66 22.40
CA TRP A 667 35.62 -12.39 22.79
C TRP A 667 36.31 -11.70 23.98
N SER A 668 37.02 -12.46 24.80
CA SER A 668 37.80 -11.96 25.93
C SER A 668 39.30 -11.82 25.62
N SER A 669 39.72 -12.11 24.38
CA SER A 669 41.12 -12.03 23.96
C SER A 669 41.69 -10.62 24.06
N GLU A 670 42.99 -10.50 24.29
CA GLU A 670 43.68 -9.20 24.30
C GLU A 670 43.51 -8.47 22.96
N ASP A 671 43.53 -9.22 21.85
CA ASP A 671 43.33 -8.66 20.51
C ASP A 671 41.96 -7.99 20.35
N PHE A 672 40.88 -8.64 20.80
CA PHE A 672 39.54 -8.07 20.72
C PHE A 672 39.36 -6.90 21.68
N ASN A 673 39.85 -7.03 22.92
CA ASN A 673 39.79 -5.94 23.89
C ASN A 673 40.54 -4.70 23.38
N LYS A 674 41.71 -4.89 22.76
CA LYS A 674 42.47 -3.81 22.12
C LYS A 674 41.74 -3.25 20.89
N ALA A 675 41.25 -4.11 20.00
CA ALA A 675 40.53 -3.68 18.79
C ALA A 675 39.26 -2.89 19.14
N PHE A 676 38.53 -3.24 20.19
CA PHE A 676 37.30 -2.55 20.58
C PHE A 676 37.55 -1.31 21.43
N SER A 677 38.76 -1.11 21.95
CA SER A 677 39.08 0.00 22.87
C SER A 677 39.07 1.39 22.22
N SER A 678 39.45 1.50 20.94
CA SER A 678 39.46 2.77 20.21
C SER A 678 39.13 2.61 18.72
N PRO A 679 38.60 3.65 18.06
CA PRO A 679 38.30 3.62 16.64
C PRO A 679 39.52 3.32 15.76
N GLU A 680 40.70 3.84 16.09
CA GLU A 680 41.93 3.64 15.32
C GLU A 680 42.40 2.18 15.34
N TYR A 681 42.41 1.56 16.53
CA TYR A 681 42.75 0.14 16.65
C TYR A 681 41.71 -0.73 15.95
N PHE A 682 40.43 -0.38 16.03
CA PHE A 682 39.39 -1.10 15.29
C PHE A 682 39.62 -1.03 13.78
N MET A 683 39.86 0.17 13.24
CA MET A 683 40.10 0.40 11.81
C MET A 683 41.30 -0.40 11.31
N ASP A 684 42.41 -0.42 12.06
CA ASP A 684 43.61 -1.19 11.70
C ASP A 684 43.38 -2.70 11.73
N TYR A 685 42.65 -3.18 12.75
CA TYR A 685 42.34 -4.59 12.92
C TYR A 685 41.43 -5.14 11.81
N VAL A 686 40.40 -4.39 11.42
CA VAL A 686 39.45 -4.79 10.37
C VAL A 686 39.89 -4.39 8.96
N GLY A 687 40.94 -3.59 8.83
CA GLY A 687 41.54 -3.17 7.56
C GLY A 687 40.79 -2.03 6.84
N LEU A 688 40.11 -1.15 7.58
CA LEU A 688 39.35 -0.03 6.99
C LEU A 688 40.25 1.14 6.55
N ASN A 689 41.42 1.26 7.17
CA ASN A 689 42.47 2.22 6.85
C ASN A 689 43.54 1.64 5.90
N LYS A 690 43.32 0.45 5.34
CA LYS A 690 44.24 -0.26 4.44
C LYS A 690 43.65 -0.38 3.04
N ALA A 691 44.50 -0.59 2.03
CA ALA A 691 44.07 -0.82 0.67
C ALA A 691 43.22 -2.10 0.54
N ALA A 692 42.30 -2.11 -0.42
CA ALA A 692 41.50 -3.28 -0.70
C ALA A 692 42.37 -4.43 -1.24
N VAL A 693 42.16 -5.65 -0.75
CA VAL A 693 42.94 -6.84 -1.11
C VAL A 693 42.07 -7.83 -1.91
N GLU A 694 42.60 -8.29 -3.04
CA GLU A 694 42.05 -9.37 -3.87
C GLU A 694 43.17 -10.35 -4.28
N PRO A 695 42.89 -11.66 -4.39
CA PRO A 695 41.62 -12.34 -4.12
C PRO A 695 41.27 -12.33 -2.62
N SER A 696 39.99 -12.48 -2.25
CA SER A 696 39.54 -12.52 -0.84
C SER A 696 40.33 -13.47 0.08
N SER A 697 40.97 -14.52 -0.45
CA SER A 697 41.81 -15.44 0.33
C SER A 697 43.13 -14.85 0.81
N ALA A 698 43.61 -13.77 0.18
CA ALA A 698 44.82 -13.05 0.58
C ALA A 698 44.56 -11.97 1.64
N ASP A 699 43.28 -11.70 1.94
CA ASP A 699 42.87 -10.66 2.89
C ASP A 699 42.92 -11.16 4.34
N THR A 700 44.06 -10.90 5.00
CA THR A 700 44.27 -11.27 6.41
C THR A 700 43.32 -10.53 7.36
N CYS A 701 42.99 -9.27 7.08
CA CYS A 701 41.98 -8.51 7.80
C CYS A 701 40.56 -9.08 7.58
N GLY A 702 40.32 -9.73 6.44
CA GLY A 702 39.11 -10.51 6.17
C GLY A 702 38.88 -11.62 7.20
N ILE A 703 39.93 -12.29 7.66
CA ILE A 703 39.85 -13.31 8.71
C ILE A 703 39.41 -12.68 10.04
N ASN A 704 40.00 -11.55 10.41
CA ASN A 704 39.63 -10.79 11.62
C ASN A 704 38.13 -10.38 11.60
N ARG A 705 37.65 -9.86 10.47
CA ARG A 705 36.22 -9.53 10.28
C ARG A 705 35.33 -10.78 10.42
N SER A 706 35.77 -11.92 9.90
CA SER A 706 35.04 -13.18 10.02
C SER A 706 34.95 -13.67 11.48
N HIS A 707 36.01 -13.49 12.28
CA HIS A 707 36.00 -13.84 13.70
C HIS A 707 35.01 -13.00 14.51
N ILE A 708 34.98 -11.69 14.30
CA ILE A 708 33.98 -10.79 14.93
C ILE A 708 32.57 -11.23 14.52
N THR A 709 32.36 -11.46 13.22
CA THR A 709 31.07 -11.88 12.66
C THR A 709 30.62 -13.22 13.25
N TYR A 710 31.52 -14.19 13.41
CA TYR A 710 31.24 -15.48 14.02
C TYR A 710 30.79 -15.35 15.48
N CYS A 711 31.50 -14.55 16.29
CA CYS A 711 31.13 -14.33 17.68
C CYS A 711 29.76 -13.65 17.82
N ILE A 712 29.49 -12.58 17.07
CA ILE A 712 28.21 -11.87 17.08
C ILE A 712 27.07 -12.82 16.69
N ASN A 713 27.23 -13.57 15.60
CA ASN A 713 26.21 -14.52 15.16
C ASN A 713 25.94 -15.63 16.17
N THR A 714 26.98 -16.18 16.80
CA THR A 714 26.81 -17.25 17.79
C THR A 714 26.13 -16.73 19.06
N ILE A 715 26.50 -15.54 19.53
CA ILE A 715 25.83 -14.87 20.66
C ILE A 715 24.35 -14.66 20.33
N LEU A 716 24.04 -14.15 19.13
CA LEU A 716 22.67 -13.92 18.69
C LEU A 716 21.87 -15.24 18.61
N ALA A 717 22.46 -16.29 18.04
CA ALA A 717 21.86 -17.62 17.94
C ALA A 717 21.50 -18.18 19.32
N VAL A 718 22.44 -18.12 20.28
CA VAL A 718 22.21 -18.62 21.65
C VAL A 718 21.08 -17.87 22.34
N ILE A 719 21.09 -16.53 22.31
CA ILE A 719 20.06 -15.73 22.98
C ILE A 719 18.68 -15.97 22.36
N LYS A 720 18.61 -16.02 21.02
CA LYS A 720 17.34 -16.16 20.29
C LYS A 720 16.70 -17.54 20.46
N ARG A 721 17.52 -18.60 20.64
CA ARG A 721 17.05 -19.99 20.65
C ARG A 721 16.94 -20.61 22.03
N SER A 722 17.70 -20.14 23.02
CA SER A 722 17.62 -20.62 24.39
C SER A 722 16.33 -20.18 25.06
N GLN A 723 15.49 -21.13 25.45
CA GLN A 723 14.18 -20.87 26.06
C GLN A 723 13.95 -21.77 27.26
N TRP A 724 13.18 -21.28 28.23
CA TRP A 724 12.58 -22.07 29.30
C TRP A 724 11.27 -22.74 28.83
N PRO A 725 10.76 -23.76 29.54
CA PRO A 725 9.47 -24.38 29.23
C PRO A 725 8.29 -23.41 29.37
N GLU A 726 7.30 -23.49 28.47
CA GLU A 726 6.08 -22.67 28.55
C GLU A 726 5.16 -23.07 29.72
N ASP A 727 5.12 -24.36 30.08
CA ASP A 727 4.35 -24.86 31.23
C ASP A 727 5.06 -24.51 32.54
N TYR A 728 4.37 -23.73 33.38
CA TYR A 728 4.85 -23.29 34.69
C TYR A 728 5.28 -24.45 35.60
N ASN A 729 4.54 -25.57 35.62
CA ASN A 729 4.86 -26.72 36.47
C ASN A 729 6.12 -27.45 35.99
N VAL A 730 6.34 -27.50 34.67
CA VAL A 730 7.56 -28.05 34.08
C VAL A 730 8.74 -27.12 34.38
N ALA A 731 8.56 -25.81 34.22
CA ALA A 731 9.56 -24.81 34.57
C ALA A 731 9.94 -24.86 36.05
N GLN A 732 8.97 -25.02 36.96
CA GLN A 732 9.23 -25.13 38.40
C GLN A 732 10.03 -26.39 38.74
N ARG A 733 9.61 -27.56 38.24
CA ARG A 733 10.31 -28.84 38.48
C ARG A 733 11.71 -28.85 37.86
N GLY A 734 11.87 -28.23 36.69
CA GLY A 734 13.14 -28.10 35.98
C GLY A 734 14.10 -27.04 36.54
N GLY A 735 13.69 -26.31 37.59
CA GLY A 735 14.52 -25.30 38.23
C GLY A 735 14.68 -24.00 37.41
N PHE A 736 13.71 -23.62 36.58
CA PHE A 736 13.73 -22.38 35.79
C PHE A 736 13.12 -21.18 36.51
N ILE A 737 12.62 -21.36 37.73
CA ILE A 737 11.96 -20.29 38.51
C ILE A 737 12.85 -19.90 39.69
N ILE A 738 13.07 -18.59 39.85
CA ILE A 738 13.73 -17.99 41.02
C ILE A 738 12.70 -17.12 41.77
N GLY A 739 12.63 -17.20 43.11
CA GLY A 739 11.81 -16.32 43.95
C GLY A 739 10.97 -17.03 45.02
N GLY A 740 10.44 -16.27 45.99
CA GLY A 740 9.53 -16.74 47.07
C GLY A 740 8.06 -16.38 46.84
N GLU A 741 7.18 -16.71 47.79
CA GLU A 741 5.72 -16.47 47.70
C GLU A 741 5.41 -15.00 47.36
N GLY A 742 4.93 -14.75 46.13
CA GLY A 742 4.47 -13.44 45.65
C GLY A 742 5.27 -12.85 44.47
N CYS A 743 6.52 -13.26 44.22
CA CYS A 743 7.35 -12.77 43.11
C CYS A 743 8.22 -13.89 42.51
N SER A 744 7.62 -14.77 41.70
CA SER A 744 8.35 -15.79 40.93
C SER A 744 8.79 -15.25 39.56
N VAL A 745 10.09 -15.31 39.27
CA VAL A 745 10.69 -14.86 38.01
C VAL A 745 11.29 -16.05 37.26
N LEU A 746 11.08 -16.10 35.95
CA LEU A 746 11.71 -17.10 35.07
C LEU A 746 13.15 -16.69 34.73
N ARG A 747 14.07 -17.65 34.78
CA ARG A 747 15.48 -17.48 34.41
C ARG A 747 15.82 -18.20 33.12
N ASN A 748 16.67 -17.58 32.29
CA ASN A 748 17.17 -18.19 31.07
C ASN A 748 18.49 -18.95 31.34
N PRO A 749 18.66 -20.20 30.87
CA PRO A 749 19.93 -20.93 30.95
C PRO A 749 21.12 -20.21 30.29
N ALA A 750 20.87 -19.33 29.32
CA ALA A 750 21.89 -18.53 28.68
C ALA A 750 22.35 -17.30 29.51
N THR A 751 21.58 -16.84 30.50
CA THR A 751 21.85 -15.60 31.24
C THR A 751 23.27 -15.53 31.82
N PRO A 752 23.79 -16.56 32.53
CA PRO A 752 25.10 -16.49 33.20
C PRO A 752 26.27 -16.34 32.22
N TYR A 753 26.11 -16.86 31.01
CA TYR A 753 27.20 -16.92 30.03
C TYR A 753 27.14 -15.79 29.02
N ILE A 754 25.95 -15.28 28.71
CA ILE A 754 25.76 -14.16 27.78
C ILE A 754 25.97 -12.81 28.46
N SER A 755 25.46 -12.61 29.68
CA SER A 755 25.51 -11.31 30.36
C SER A 755 26.92 -10.71 30.42
N PRO A 756 28.00 -11.47 30.70
CA PRO A 756 29.37 -10.95 30.67
C PRO A 756 29.82 -10.46 29.30
N LEU A 757 29.31 -11.05 28.21
CA LEU A 757 29.72 -10.73 26.83
C LEU A 757 29.08 -9.43 26.33
N LEU A 758 27.95 -9.01 26.92
CA LEU A 758 27.21 -7.81 26.52
C LEU A 758 28.02 -6.53 26.71
N ASN A 759 28.90 -6.47 27.72
CA ASN A 759 29.76 -5.30 27.94
C ASN A 759 30.70 -5.07 26.74
N ASN A 760 31.40 -6.11 26.29
CA ASN A 760 32.28 -6.03 25.13
C ASN A 760 31.49 -5.73 23.84
N LEU A 761 30.26 -6.23 23.71
CA LEU A 761 29.38 -5.86 22.59
C LEU A 761 29.01 -4.37 22.61
N MET A 762 28.64 -3.83 23.77
CA MET A 762 28.33 -2.40 23.91
C MET A 762 29.56 -1.52 23.62
N THR A 763 30.75 -1.96 24.05
CA THR A 763 32.02 -1.30 23.69
C THR A 763 32.28 -1.34 22.19
N LEU A 764 32.11 -2.48 21.53
CA LEU A 764 32.22 -2.61 20.07
C LEU A 764 31.25 -1.67 19.35
N LEU A 765 29.98 -1.64 19.75
CA LEU A 765 28.97 -0.75 19.16
C LEU A 765 29.33 0.73 19.38
N LYS A 766 29.77 1.11 20.58
CA LYS A 766 30.25 2.47 20.89
C LYS A 766 31.43 2.86 19.98
N THR A 767 32.42 1.99 19.85
CA THR A 767 33.61 2.23 19.02
C THR A 767 33.23 2.32 17.55
N THR A 768 32.34 1.47 17.08
CA THR A 768 31.85 1.49 15.69
C THR A 768 31.00 2.73 15.42
N CYS A 769 30.15 3.18 16.34
CA CYS A 769 29.43 4.46 16.24
C CYS A 769 30.40 5.64 16.18
N SER A 770 31.49 5.57 16.94
CA SER A 770 32.50 6.64 16.98
C SER A 770 33.22 6.80 15.63
N LEU A 771 33.23 5.78 14.77
CA LEU A 771 33.80 5.87 13.42
C LEU A 771 33.12 6.92 12.51
N PHE A 772 31.89 7.34 12.85
CA PHE A 772 31.17 8.39 12.12
C PHE A 772 31.62 9.81 12.50
N LYS A 773 32.48 9.98 13.51
CA LYS A 773 33.02 11.30 13.85
C LYS A 773 33.94 11.82 12.74
N PRO A 774 33.94 13.13 12.43
CA PRO A 774 34.75 13.72 11.36
C PRO A 774 36.24 13.37 11.43
N GLU A 775 36.78 13.24 12.64
CA GLU A 775 38.18 12.88 12.91
C GLU A 775 38.57 11.45 12.48
N TYR A 776 37.63 10.52 12.31
CA TYR A 776 37.93 9.16 11.81
C TYR A 776 37.48 8.96 10.36
N LEU A 777 36.59 9.82 9.84
CA LEU A 777 36.11 9.70 8.47
C LEU A 777 37.25 9.81 7.45
N HIS A 778 38.24 10.66 7.72
CA HIS A 778 39.38 10.92 6.83
C HIS A 778 40.52 9.89 6.96
N LEU A 779 40.48 9.02 7.97
CA LEU A 779 41.50 7.97 8.18
C LEU A 779 41.22 6.70 7.36
N ARG A 780 40.08 6.63 6.67
CA ARG A 780 39.75 5.51 5.79
C ARG A 780 40.65 5.52 4.56
N HIS A 781 40.96 4.34 4.05
CA HIS A 781 41.58 4.24 2.74
C HIS A 781 40.60 4.68 1.64
N ILE A 782 41.12 5.16 0.50
CA ILE A 782 40.31 5.66 -0.62
C ILE A 782 39.34 4.59 -1.16
N ASP A 783 39.73 3.32 -1.14
CA ASP A 783 38.91 2.19 -1.58
C ASP A 783 37.68 1.93 -0.70
N PHE A 784 37.67 2.44 0.53
CA PHE A 784 36.62 2.22 1.54
C PHE A 784 35.88 3.50 1.95
N VAL A 785 35.99 4.59 1.17
CA VAL A 785 35.28 5.84 1.44
C VAL A 785 33.77 5.64 1.56
N ARG A 786 33.21 4.77 0.72
CA ARG A 786 31.77 4.43 0.68
C ARG A 786 31.38 3.24 1.58
N ALA A 787 32.27 2.76 2.44
CA ALA A 787 32.03 1.57 3.26
C ALA A 787 30.88 1.74 4.27
N TYR A 788 30.48 2.98 4.53
CA TYR A 788 29.40 3.31 5.47
C TYR A 788 28.05 3.60 4.79
N ASP A 789 28.04 3.66 3.46
CA ASP A 789 26.83 3.91 2.68
C ASP A 789 25.89 2.70 2.70
N LEU A 790 24.64 2.93 2.31
CA LEU A 790 23.73 1.85 1.94
C LEU A 790 24.29 1.04 0.77
N THR A 791 24.07 -0.27 0.78
CA THR A 791 24.36 -1.12 -0.37
C THR A 791 23.45 -0.71 -1.54
N GLU A 792 23.88 -0.93 -2.78
CA GLU A 792 23.05 -0.60 -3.95
C GLU A 792 21.71 -1.39 -3.93
N HIS A 793 21.72 -2.61 -3.42
CA HIS A 793 20.49 -3.40 -3.22
C HIS A 793 19.52 -2.72 -2.25
N ASP A 794 20.01 -2.21 -1.11
CA ASP A 794 19.15 -1.52 -0.14
C ASP A 794 18.60 -0.20 -0.68
N LYS A 795 19.38 0.52 -1.51
CA LYS A 795 18.92 1.76 -2.16
C LYS A 795 17.76 1.49 -3.11
N LEU A 796 17.90 0.50 -4.00
CA LEU A 796 16.85 0.12 -4.94
C LEU A 796 15.57 -0.31 -4.20
N ASN A 797 15.71 -1.11 -3.13
CA ASN A 797 14.58 -1.51 -2.29
C ASN A 797 13.86 -0.31 -1.64
N ILE A 798 14.59 0.72 -1.18
CA ILE A 798 14.00 1.92 -0.58
C ILE A 798 13.28 2.77 -1.63
N LEU A 799 13.82 2.84 -2.85
CA LEU A 799 13.23 3.55 -3.99
C LEU A 799 12.06 2.79 -4.63
N GLY A 800 11.80 1.55 -4.21
CA GLY A 800 10.76 0.70 -4.81
C GLY A 800 11.11 0.19 -6.20
N ILE A 801 12.40 0.20 -6.57
CA ILE A 801 12.89 -0.28 -7.86
C ILE A 801 13.22 -1.78 -7.71
N PRO A 802 12.53 -2.68 -8.42
CA PRO A 802 12.81 -4.12 -8.33
C PRO A 802 14.23 -4.44 -8.82
N PRO A 803 14.94 -5.39 -8.17
CA PRO A 803 16.27 -5.81 -8.61
C PRO A 803 16.20 -6.58 -9.93
N VAL A 804 17.27 -6.50 -10.72
CA VAL A 804 17.37 -7.18 -12.02
C VAL A 804 17.25 -8.71 -11.83
N SER A 805 16.41 -9.35 -12.66
CA SER A 805 16.17 -10.78 -12.64
C SER A 805 17.30 -11.57 -13.33
N VAL A 806 18.46 -11.67 -12.67
CA VAL A 806 19.64 -12.40 -13.19
C VAL A 806 19.77 -13.77 -12.52
N ASP A 807 19.90 -14.83 -13.32
CA ASP A 807 20.23 -16.16 -12.82
C ASP A 807 21.72 -16.25 -12.43
N ASN A 808 21.96 -16.33 -11.13
CA ASN A 808 23.28 -16.43 -10.53
C ASN A 808 23.59 -17.83 -9.99
N SER A 809 22.81 -18.86 -10.35
CA SER A 809 22.93 -20.22 -9.79
C SER A 809 24.32 -20.82 -9.95
N ASP A 810 24.96 -20.56 -11.10
CA ASP A 810 26.29 -21.04 -11.46
C ASP A 810 27.43 -20.09 -11.06
N SER A 811 27.13 -18.86 -10.62
CA SER A 811 28.17 -17.87 -10.39
C SER A 811 28.97 -18.19 -9.12
N LEU A 812 30.27 -17.93 -9.20
CA LEU A 812 31.11 -17.81 -8.02
C LEU A 812 30.81 -16.45 -7.39
N VAL A 813 30.42 -16.47 -6.10
CA VAL A 813 30.17 -15.23 -5.36
C VAL A 813 31.49 -14.50 -5.11
N TYR A 814 31.91 -13.68 -6.07
CA TYR A 814 32.94 -12.69 -5.89
C TYR A 814 32.28 -11.35 -5.56
N ARG A 815 32.07 -11.09 -4.27
CA ARG A 815 31.68 -9.75 -3.81
C ARG A 815 32.89 -8.85 -3.84
N HIS A 816 32.74 -7.64 -4.36
CA HIS A 816 33.81 -6.65 -4.37
C HIS A 816 34.29 -6.33 -2.92
N PRO A 817 35.57 -6.02 -2.67
CA PRO A 817 36.07 -5.73 -1.32
C PRO A 817 35.24 -4.69 -0.55
N LEU A 818 34.82 -3.62 -1.24
CA LEU A 818 33.97 -2.57 -0.69
C LEU A 818 32.63 -3.13 -0.19
N GLU A 819 31.96 -3.94 -1.01
CA GLU A 819 30.67 -4.54 -0.66
C GLU A 819 30.83 -5.50 0.53
N ARG A 820 31.92 -6.29 0.58
CA ARG A 820 32.23 -7.14 1.75
C ARG A 820 32.37 -6.31 3.02
N MET A 821 33.03 -5.15 2.95
CA MET A 821 33.19 -4.25 4.08
C MET A 821 31.85 -3.61 4.50
N GLN A 822 31.04 -3.16 3.54
CA GLN A 822 29.70 -2.62 3.80
C GLN A 822 28.82 -3.64 4.52
N ILE A 823 28.82 -4.90 4.05
CA ILE A 823 28.06 -5.99 4.68
C ILE A 823 28.58 -6.28 6.08
N PHE A 824 29.90 -6.30 6.29
CA PHE A 824 30.48 -6.50 7.62
C PHE A 824 30.04 -5.41 8.61
N ILE A 825 30.18 -4.14 8.24
CA ILE A 825 29.78 -3.01 9.09
C ILE A 825 28.27 -3.06 9.36
N SER A 826 27.47 -3.38 8.34
CA SER A 826 26.04 -3.59 8.50
C SER A 826 25.72 -4.67 9.51
N THR A 827 26.40 -5.81 9.40
CA THR A 827 26.22 -6.96 10.29
C THR A 827 26.55 -6.59 11.74
N VAL A 828 27.64 -5.84 11.98
CA VAL A 828 28.01 -5.41 13.34
C VAL A 828 26.89 -4.58 13.99
N PHE A 829 26.33 -3.61 13.27
CA PHE A 829 25.23 -2.80 13.79
C PHE A 829 23.93 -3.59 13.91
N ASP A 830 23.47 -4.21 12.83
CA ASP A 830 22.15 -4.82 12.78
C ASP A 830 22.07 -6.00 13.74
N TYR A 831 23.08 -6.88 13.77
CA TYR A 831 23.08 -8.01 14.70
C TYR A 831 23.45 -7.57 16.12
N GLY A 832 24.28 -6.55 16.30
CA GLY A 832 24.53 -5.98 17.63
C GLY A 832 23.25 -5.42 18.27
N PHE A 833 22.45 -4.67 17.52
CA PHE A 833 21.15 -4.18 17.98
C PHE A 833 20.16 -5.32 18.22
N HIS A 834 20.13 -6.33 17.33
CA HIS A 834 19.32 -7.53 17.57
C HIS A 834 19.73 -8.30 18.82
N ILE A 835 21.03 -8.43 19.13
CA ILE A 835 21.48 -9.08 20.38
C ILE A 835 20.93 -8.33 21.58
N LEU A 836 21.04 -7.00 21.62
CA LEU A 836 20.53 -6.20 22.74
C LEU A 836 19.00 -6.26 22.85
N GLY A 837 18.29 -6.21 21.72
CA GLY A 837 16.84 -6.38 21.69
C GLY A 837 16.40 -7.76 22.17
N ASN A 838 17.05 -8.83 21.69
CA ASN A 838 16.75 -10.19 22.14
C ASN A 838 17.19 -10.42 23.59
N ALA A 839 18.24 -9.77 24.08
CA ALA A 839 18.64 -9.84 25.49
C ALA A 839 17.51 -9.31 26.38
N SER A 840 16.89 -8.19 25.98
CA SER A 840 15.75 -7.61 26.69
C SER A 840 14.51 -8.53 26.70
N GLN A 841 14.28 -9.29 25.63
CA GLN A 841 13.16 -10.21 25.51
C GLN A 841 13.40 -11.57 26.17
N CYS A 842 14.60 -12.14 26.01
CA CYS A 842 14.88 -13.56 26.29
C CYS A 842 15.58 -13.78 27.63
N LEU A 843 16.39 -12.83 28.11
CA LEU A 843 17.03 -12.94 29.44
C LEU A 843 16.11 -12.49 30.57
N GLY A 844 14.98 -11.84 30.24
CA GLY A 844 13.92 -11.52 31.20
C GLY A 844 14.35 -10.51 32.27
N ALA A 845 13.77 -10.64 33.47
CA ALA A 845 13.99 -9.66 34.54
C ALA A 845 15.44 -9.65 35.06
N GLU A 846 16.20 -10.73 34.93
CA GLU A 846 17.62 -10.77 35.33
C GLU A 846 18.44 -9.71 34.58
N PHE A 847 18.14 -9.47 33.30
CA PHE A 847 18.79 -8.42 32.51
C PHE A 847 18.46 -7.03 33.04
N TYR A 848 17.19 -6.73 33.31
CA TYR A 848 16.78 -5.41 33.79
C TYR A 848 17.23 -5.12 35.24
N CYS A 849 17.37 -6.17 36.07
CA CYS A 849 17.88 -6.09 37.43
C CYS A 849 19.38 -5.80 37.53
N VAL A 850 20.13 -5.77 36.43
CA VAL A 850 21.58 -5.49 36.44
C VAL A 850 21.83 -4.07 37.00
N PRO A 851 22.63 -3.93 38.09
CA PRO A 851 22.90 -2.63 38.69
C PRO A 851 23.54 -1.66 37.69
N GLY A 852 22.96 -0.47 37.54
CA GLY A 852 23.48 0.57 36.65
C GLY A 852 23.23 0.33 35.16
N LEU A 853 22.35 -0.60 34.77
CA LEU A 853 22.03 -0.89 33.37
C LEU A 853 21.68 0.36 32.56
N SER A 854 20.81 1.22 33.09
CA SER A 854 20.42 2.47 32.41
C SER A 854 21.61 3.38 32.15
N LYS A 855 22.51 3.53 33.12
CA LYS A 855 23.74 4.30 32.99
C LYS A 855 24.63 3.73 31.88
N VAL A 856 24.85 2.41 31.86
CA VAL A 856 25.69 1.76 30.85
C VAL A 856 25.10 1.92 29.43
N ILE A 857 23.79 1.73 29.28
CA ILE A 857 23.09 1.94 28.00
C ILE A 857 23.22 3.40 27.54
N ILE A 858 23.04 4.35 28.46
CA ILE A 858 23.13 5.78 28.15
C ILE A 858 24.54 6.13 27.68
N GLU A 859 25.56 5.81 28.48
CA GLU A 859 26.96 6.20 28.23
C GLU A 859 27.55 5.55 26.97
N ASN A 860 27.12 4.33 26.62
CA ASN A 860 27.70 3.61 25.49
C ASN A 860 26.87 3.69 24.21
N LEU A 861 25.54 3.77 24.31
CA LEU A 861 24.65 3.68 23.14
C LEU A 861 23.88 4.98 22.91
N ILE A 862 23.15 5.49 23.90
CA ILE A 862 22.23 6.62 23.70
C ILE A 862 22.98 7.91 23.37
N VAL A 863 24.07 8.21 24.07
CA VAL A 863 24.90 9.40 23.78
C VAL A 863 25.48 9.36 22.36
N ASN A 864 25.76 8.16 21.83
CA ASN A 864 26.31 7.98 20.48
C ASN A 864 25.25 7.90 19.39
N PHE A 865 23.95 7.93 19.72
CA PHE A 865 22.86 7.86 18.75
C PHE A 865 22.92 8.96 17.69
N LYS A 866 23.35 10.18 18.08
CA LYS A 866 23.50 11.33 17.15
C LYS A 866 24.49 11.07 16.02
N LEU A 867 25.44 10.16 16.22
CA LEU A 867 26.47 9.83 15.23
C LEU A 867 25.96 8.89 14.12
N LEU A 868 24.88 8.15 14.39
CA LEU A 868 24.36 7.16 13.44
C LEU A 868 23.72 7.85 12.23
N PRO A 869 23.90 7.35 11.00
CA PRO A 869 23.08 7.72 9.85
C PRO A 869 21.59 7.39 10.03
N ASP A 870 20.70 8.02 9.27
CA ASP A 870 19.25 7.91 9.47
C ASP A 870 18.72 6.46 9.34
N PHE A 871 19.23 5.71 8.36
CA PHE A 871 18.86 4.31 8.17
C PHE A 871 19.35 3.39 9.31
N ARG A 872 20.47 3.73 9.97
CA ARG A 872 20.97 3.01 11.16
C ARG A 872 20.25 3.43 12.44
N ALA A 873 19.90 4.70 12.56
CA ALA A 873 19.06 5.19 13.64
C ALA A 873 17.69 4.49 13.63
N LYS A 874 17.14 4.25 12.44
CA LYS A 874 15.92 3.46 12.25
C LYS A 874 16.10 2.02 12.76
N THR A 875 17.17 1.31 12.36
CA THR A 875 17.39 -0.07 12.83
C THR A 875 17.68 -0.14 14.32
N PHE A 876 18.37 0.85 14.89
CA PHE A 876 18.56 0.99 16.34
C PHE A 876 17.24 1.08 17.10
N ILE A 877 16.31 1.94 16.64
CA ILE A 877 14.99 2.09 17.25
C ILE A 877 14.20 0.78 17.12
N ARG A 878 14.16 0.21 15.92
CA ARG A 878 13.35 -0.97 15.60
C ARG A 878 13.82 -2.23 16.33
N ASN A 879 15.13 -2.50 16.28
CA ASN A 879 15.69 -3.79 16.69
C ASN A 879 16.14 -3.81 18.15
N PHE A 880 16.38 -2.66 18.78
CA PHE A 880 16.78 -2.57 20.18
C PHE A 880 15.77 -1.82 21.05
N ILE A 881 15.52 -0.53 20.79
CA ILE A 881 14.75 0.33 21.71
C ILE A 881 13.29 -0.14 21.85
N LYS A 882 12.61 -0.49 20.74
CA LYS A 882 11.24 -1.01 20.78
C LYS A 882 11.13 -2.29 21.63
N PRO A 883 11.89 -3.39 21.37
CA PRO A 883 11.90 -4.56 22.23
C PRO A 883 12.26 -4.27 23.70
N PHE A 884 13.25 -3.40 23.92
CA PHE A 884 13.72 -3.02 25.25
C PHE A 884 12.64 -2.34 26.10
N ILE A 885 11.77 -1.54 25.49
CA ILE A 885 10.65 -0.92 26.19
C ILE A 885 9.50 -1.91 26.35
N GLN A 886 9.19 -2.67 25.28
CA GLN A 886 8.08 -3.62 25.27
C GLN A 886 8.24 -4.74 26.32
N CYS A 887 9.47 -5.17 26.57
CA CYS A 887 9.76 -6.30 27.48
C CYS A 887 10.12 -5.85 28.92
N CYS A 888 10.14 -4.55 29.21
CA CYS A 888 10.54 -4.04 30.51
C CYS A 888 9.49 -4.37 31.59
N PRO A 889 9.87 -4.99 32.73
CA PRO A 889 8.95 -5.18 33.85
C PRO A 889 8.45 -3.85 34.40
N LYS A 890 7.13 -3.77 34.69
CA LYS A 890 6.46 -2.53 35.16
C LYS A 890 7.20 -1.83 36.31
N GLY A 891 7.68 -2.60 37.29
CA GLY A 891 8.39 -2.08 38.46
C GLY A 891 9.76 -1.44 38.15
N GLN A 892 10.31 -1.64 36.95
CA GLN A 892 11.61 -1.12 36.54
C GLN A 892 11.55 -0.11 35.39
N CYS A 893 10.35 0.20 34.89
CA CYS A 893 10.18 1.22 33.85
C CYS A 893 10.70 2.59 34.29
N SER A 894 10.47 2.97 35.55
CA SER A 894 10.93 4.25 36.10
C SER A 894 12.46 4.33 36.24
N THR A 895 13.11 3.22 36.59
CA THR A 895 14.56 3.17 36.84
C THR A 895 15.39 2.95 35.58
N VAL A 896 14.82 2.26 34.58
CA VAL A 896 15.55 1.83 33.38
C VAL A 896 15.07 2.53 32.11
N VAL A 897 13.77 2.57 31.85
CA VAL A 897 13.21 3.06 30.58
C VAL A 897 13.13 4.60 30.55
N LEU A 898 12.60 5.23 31.60
CA LEU A 898 12.44 6.70 31.61
C LEU A 898 13.77 7.45 31.42
N PRO A 899 14.89 7.09 32.06
CA PRO A 899 16.17 7.77 31.84
C PRO A 899 16.69 7.65 30.40
N VAL A 900 16.43 6.52 29.74
CA VAL A 900 16.81 6.30 28.34
C VAL A 900 15.95 7.14 27.40
N LEU A 901 14.63 7.12 27.61
CA LEU A 901 13.69 7.92 26.80
C LEU A 901 13.98 9.41 26.93
N TYR A 902 14.30 9.89 28.13
CA TYR A 902 14.58 11.31 28.41
C TYR A 902 15.59 11.93 27.44
N ILE A 903 16.70 11.24 27.20
CA ILE A 903 17.75 11.71 26.28
C ILE A 903 17.33 11.44 24.83
N LEU A 904 16.86 10.22 24.55
CA LEU A 904 16.62 9.75 23.18
C LEU A 904 15.51 10.54 22.48
N THR A 905 14.40 10.86 23.15
CA THR A 905 13.27 11.55 22.52
C THR A 905 13.62 12.99 22.11
N SER A 906 14.47 13.65 22.91
CA SER A 906 14.96 15.00 22.61
C SER A 906 15.86 14.99 21.38
N ASP A 907 16.80 14.04 21.34
CA ASP A 907 17.76 13.90 20.24
C ASP A 907 17.08 13.54 18.92
N ILE A 908 16.08 12.66 18.95
CA ILE A 908 15.29 12.30 17.75
C ILE A 908 14.44 13.49 17.28
N LEU A 909 13.79 14.22 18.20
CA LEU A 909 13.01 15.41 17.85
C LEU A 909 13.89 16.44 17.12
N GLN A 910 15.06 16.75 17.68
CA GLN A 910 16.00 17.70 17.07
C GLN A 910 16.37 17.25 15.66
N ARG A 911 16.83 16.00 15.52
CA ARG A 911 17.23 15.41 14.24
C ARG A 911 16.12 15.45 13.19
N LEU A 912 14.92 15.00 13.54
CA LEU A 912 13.79 14.98 12.60
C LEU A 912 13.38 16.40 12.21
N SER A 913 13.36 17.34 13.16
CA SER A 913 12.99 18.73 12.88
C SER A 913 13.98 19.40 11.92
N GLU A 914 15.29 19.19 12.11
CA GLU A 914 16.34 19.69 11.20
C GLU A 914 16.23 19.08 9.80
N ARG A 915 16.03 17.76 9.70
CA ARG A 915 15.89 17.07 8.42
C ARG A 915 14.64 17.50 7.66
N TRP A 916 13.49 17.57 8.33
CA TRP A 916 12.24 18.03 7.72
C TRP A 916 12.26 19.50 7.35
N LEU A 917 12.99 20.35 8.09
CA LEU A 917 13.20 21.74 7.69
C LEU A 917 13.95 21.84 6.36
N ILE A 918 14.97 21.01 6.15
CA ILE A 918 15.70 20.94 4.87
C ILE A 918 14.78 20.49 3.76
N ILE A 919 14.05 19.38 3.95
CA ILE A 919 13.11 18.85 2.95
C ILE A 919 12.05 19.89 2.58
N ASN A 920 11.42 20.51 3.58
CA ASN A 920 10.39 21.53 3.35
C ASN A 920 10.96 22.75 2.61
N LYS A 921 12.18 23.19 2.94
CA LYS A 921 12.83 24.31 2.23
C LYS A 921 13.11 23.98 0.76
N ARG A 922 13.55 22.75 0.46
CA ARG A 922 13.80 22.33 -0.93
C ARG A 922 12.50 22.29 -1.74
N VAL A 923 11.43 21.75 -1.16
CA VAL A 923 10.09 21.77 -1.78
C VAL A 923 9.60 23.21 -2.05
N GLU A 924 9.89 24.15 -1.14
CA GLU A 924 9.57 25.57 -1.32
C GLU A 924 10.41 26.23 -2.44
N GLU A 925 11.69 25.86 -2.58
CA GLU A 925 12.60 26.34 -3.62
C GLU A 925 12.22 25.79 -5.00
N GLU A 926 11.92 24.49 -5.11
CA GLU A 926 11.42 23.83 -6.32
C GLU A 926 10.09 24.43 -6.79
N ALA A 927 9.19 24.76 -5.85
CA ALA A 927 7.93 25.42 -6.16
C ALA A 927 8.10 26.85 -6.72
N GLN A 928 9.27 27.47 -6.54
CA GLN A 928 9.58 28.82 -7.03
C GLN A 928 10.36 28.81 -8.36
N SER A 929 11.01 27.71 -8.73
CA SER A 929 11.72 27.56 -10.00
C SER A 929 10.78 27.08 -11.12
N GLU A 930 10.72 27.80 -12.24
CA GLU A 930 9.97 27.39 -13.45
C GLU A 930 10.67 26.26 -14.24
N GLU A 931 11.93 25.95 -13.93
CA GLU A 931 12.68 24.85 -14.54
C GLU A 931 12.41 23.56 -13.78
N GLN A 932 11.77 22.58 -14.43
CA GLN A 932 11.66 21.20 -13.94
C GLN A 932 13.05 20.55 -13.97
N SER A 933 13.84 20.78 -12.93
CA SER A 933 15.01 19.97 -12.62
C SER A 933 14.51 18.59 -12.21
N ASP A 934 14.90 17.54 -12.94
CA ASP A 934 14.63 16.16 -12.53
C ASP A 934 15.38 15.92 -11.20
N PRO A 935 14.70 15.57 -10.09
CA PRO A 935 15.36 15.37 -8.81
C PRO A 935 16.36 14.21 -8.93
N GLU A 936 17.62 14.44 -8.51
CA GLU A 936 18.66 13.42 -8.53
C GLU A 936 18.21 12.24 -7.63
N SER A 937 18.33 10.98 -8.08
CA SER A 937 17.81 9.82 -7.34
C SER A 937 18.35 9.70 -5.91
N GLN A 938 19.49 10.32 -5.62
CA GLN A 938 20.10 10.43 -4.30
C GLN A 938 19.29 11.31 -3.33
N GLU A 939 18.68 12.39 -3.81
CA GLU A 939 17.83 13.26 -3.00
C GLU A 939 16.53 12.56 -2.59
N ILE A 940 15.87 11.90 -3.54
CA ILE A 940 14.66 11.12 -3.29
C ILE A 940 14.95 10.01 -2.26
N LEU A 941 16.11 9.37 -2.36
CA LEU A 941 16.55 8.36 -1.42
C LEU A 941 16.69 8.93 0.01
N GLU A 942 17.34 10.09 0.16
CA GLU A 942 17.49 10.76 1.46
C GLU A 942 16.14 11.12 2.08
N GLU A 943 15.22 11.67 1.29
CA GLU A 943 13.86 11.98 1.71
C GLU A 943 13.11 10.72 2.19
N HIS A 944 13.19 9.63 1.42
CA HIS A 944 12.57 8.35 1.79
C HIS A 944 13.13 7.78 3.09
N VAL A 945 14.45 7.87 3.29
CA VAL A 945 15.08 7.41 4.54
C VAL A 945 14.59 8.24 5.74
N VAL A 946 14.45 9.57 5.61
CA VAL A 946 13.90 10.43 6.66
C VAL A 946 12.44 10.10 6.96
N ARG A 947 11.61 9.89 5.93
CA ARG A 947 10.21 9.45 6.09
C ARG A 947 10.13 8.12 6.83
N GLN A 948 10.95 7.13 6.46
CA GLN A 948 10.98 5.84 7.13
C GLN A 948 11.42 5.94 8.60
N LEU A 949 12.44 6.74 8.91
CA LEU A 949 12.87 7.01 10.30
C LEU A 949 11.75 7.68 11.10
N THR A 950 11.08 8.66 10.50
CA THR A 950 9.95 9.38 11.11
C THR A 950 8.82 8.41 11.49
N ARG A 951 8.39 7.57 10.54
CA ARG A 951 7.33 6.58 10.77
C ARG A 951 7.70 5.57 11.86
N GLU A 952 8.95 5.09 11.85
CA GLU A 952 9.47 4.16 12.86
C GLU A 952 9.47 4.78 14.27
N TYR A 953 9.85 6.06 14.38
CA TYR A 953 9.81 6.77 15.66
C TYR A 953 8.37 7.02 16.14
N LEU A 954 7.44 7.37 15.25
CA LEU A 954 6.03 7.51 15.64
C LEU A 954 5.46 6.17 16.13
N GLU A 955 5.85 5.03 15.55
CA GLU A 955 5.46 3.73 16.08
C GLU A 955 6.05 3.45 17.47
N LEU A 956 7.28 3.89 17.73
CA LEU A 956 7.84 3.85 19.07
C LEU A 956 7.00 4.69 20.04
N LEU A 957 6.58 5.90 19.64
CA LEU A 957 5.71 6.74 20.47
C LEU A 957 4.33 6.09 20.71
N VAL A 958 3.73 5.47 19.70
CA VAL A 958 2.48 4.70 19.87
C VAL A 958 2.67 3.59 20.90
N LEU A 959 3.76 2.83 20.83
CA LEU A 959 4.09 1.79 21.80
C LEU A 959 4.24 2.36 23.21
N VAL A 960 5.00 3.44 23.37
CA VAL A 960 5.24 4.10 24.66
C VAL A 960 3.96 4.68 25.26
N LEU A 961 3.10 5.29 24.45
CA LEU A 961 1.90 5.98 24.90
C LEU A 961 0.74 5.00 25.15
N THR A 962 0.53 4.01 24.28
CA THR A 962 -0.68 3.14 24.28
C THR A 962 -0.41 1.70 24.68
N GLY A 963 0.85 1.26 24.77
CA GLY A 963 1.24 -0.07 25.25
C GLY A 963 0.99 -1.24 24.30
N LYS A 964 0.52 -1.00 23.06
CA LYS A 964 0.31 -2.04 22.04
C LYS A 964 1.30 -1.91 20.88
N SER A 965 1.72 -3.06 20.35
CA SER A 965 2.49 -3.18 19.10
C SER A 965 1.56 -3.41 17.90
N VAL A 966 1.86 -2.74 16.79
CA VAL A 966 1.09 -2.67 15.53
C VAL A 966 0.94 -4.03 14.82
N ASN A 967 1.67 -5.08 15.20
CA ASN A 967 1.43 -6.43 14.65
C ASN A 967 0.00 -6.97 14.90
N SER A 968 -0.74 -6.36 15.83
CA SER A 968 -2.17 -6.59 16.02
C SER A 968 -3.05 -5.77 15.07
N ASP A 969 -2.62 -4.56 14.68
CA ASP A 969 -3.38 -3.63 13.84
C ASP A 969 -3.24 -3.93 12.33
N VAL A 970 -2.15 -4.54 11.83
CA VAL A 970 -2.05 -4.92 10.38
C VAL A 970 -3.11 -5.95 9.96
N LYS A 971 -3.57 -6.79 10.90
CA LYS A 971 -4.73 -7.68 10.67
C LYS A 971 -6.06 -6.95 10.61
N GLU A 972 -6.15 -5.75 11.20
CA GLU A 972 -7.34 -4.89 11.18
C GLU A 972 -7.27 -3.84 10.04
N GLU A 973 -6.10 -3.33 9.68
CA GLU A 973 -5.91 -2.34 8.60
C GLU A 973 -6.04 -2.96 7.19
N MET A 974 -5.60 -4.22 6.98
CA MET A 974 -5.93 -4.93 5.74
C MET A 974 -7.44 -5.22 5.60
N ALA A 975 -8.19 -5.15 6.71
CA ALA A 975 -9.65 -5.22 6.68
C ALA A 975 -10.31 -3.84 6.47
N MET A 976 -9.55 -2.74 6.47
CA MET A 976 -10.08 -1.37 6.29
C MET A 976 -10.04 -0.87 4.83
N GLU A 977 -9.47 -1.62 3.89
CA GLU A 977 -9.67 -1.38 2.45
C GLU A 977 -10.95 -2.04 1.90
N ASP A 978 -11.47 -3.08 2.57
CA ASP A 978 -12.81 -3.60 2.33
C ASP A 978 -13.81 -2.82 3.17
N GLY A 979 -14.77 -2.16 2.51
CA GLY A 979 -15.70 -1.21 3.11
C GLY A 979 -16.71 -1.79 4.10
N ASP A 980 -16.23 -2.36 5.20
CA ASP A 980 -17.06 -2.83 6.31
C ASP A 980 -17.29 -1.70 7.33
N VAL A 981 -18.21 -0.79 6.99
CA VAL A 981 -18.91 0.00 8.02
C VAL A 981 -20.06 -0.86 8.57
N GLY A 982 -19.70 -1.99 9.16
CA GLY A 982 -20.56 -2.72 10.07
C GLY A 982 -20.89 -1.81 11.23
N LYS A 983 -22.16 -1.38 11.33
CA LYS A 983 -22.68 -0.62 12.46
C LYS A 983 -22.51 -1.43 13.75
N GLN A 984 -21.38 -1.25 14.44
CA GLN A 984 -21.30 -1.54 15.86
C GLN A 984 -22.00 -0.39 16.59
N THR A 985 -23.24 -0.63 17.01
CA THR A 985 -23.94 0.21 17.98
C THR A 985 -23.31 0.00 19.36
N GLY A 986 -22.19 0.67 19.57
CA GLY A 986 -21.54 0.88 20.86
C GLY A 986 -20.66 2.11 20.69
N SER A 987 -20.82 3.13 21.52
CA SER A 987 -20.01 4.36 21.43
C SER A 987 -18.57 4.06 21.84
N ASN A 988 -17.76 3.55 20.91
CA ASN A 988 -16.31 3.54 21.12
C ASN A 988 -15.84 5.00 21.22
N PRO A 989 -15.03 5.35 22.23
CA PRO A 989 -14.46 6.68 22.33
C PRO A 989 -13.65 6.99 21.07
N PRO A 990 -13.68 8.24 20.56
CA PRO A 990 -13.02 8.60 19.30
C PRO A 990 -11.48 8.48 19.35
N PHE A 991 -10.90 8.33 20.54
CA PHE A 991 -9.46 8.21 20.77
C PHE A 991 -9.17 7.14 21.83
N LYS A 992 -8.06 6.40 21.65
CA LYS A 992 -7.56 5.38 22.61
C LYS A 992 -7.08 6.04 23.91
N GLU A 993 -7.08 5.32 25.03
CA GLU A 993 -6.52 5.83 26.30
C GLU A 993 -5.01 5.56 26.44
N LEU A 994 -4.34 6.32 27.32
CA LEU A 994 -2.92 6.11 27.62
C LEU A 994 -2.71 4.84 28.45
N SER A 995 -1.60 4.15 28.19
CA SER A 995 -1.10 3.06 29.02
C SER A 995 -0.48 3.57 30.33
N GLU A 996 -0.20 2.66 31.26
CA GLU A 996 0.50 2.98 32.52
C GLU A 996 1.86 3.64 32.28
N LEU A 997 2.63 3.15 31.29
CA LEU A 997 3.88 3.78 30.85
C LEU A 997 3.62 5.16 30.25
N GLY A 998 2.58 5.29 29.40
CA GLY A 998 2.18 6.56 28.81
C GLY A 998 1.84 7.62 29.87
N VAL A 999 1.13 7.24 30.93
CA VAL A 999 0.81 8.13 32.06
C VAL A 999 2.08 8.54 32.80
N MET A 1000 3.02 7.62 33.07
CA MET A 1000 4.30 7.95 33.69
C MET A 1000 5.14 8.90 32.83
N VAL A 1001 5.19 8.66 31.52
CA VAL A 1001 5.93 9.46 30.55
C VAL A 1001 5.38 10.87 30.47
N VAL A 1002 4.05 11.02 30.37
CA VAL A 1002 3.40 12.35 30.34
C VAL A 1002 3.49 13.05 31.70
N GLY A 1003 3.50 12.31 32.81
CA GLY A 1003 3.70 12.84 34.16
C GLY A 1003 5.13 13.32 34.47
N THR A 1004 6.11 12.97 33.63
CA THR A 1004 7.52 13.37 33.81
C THR A 1004 7.79 14.68 33.08
N LYS A 1005 7.98 15.77 33.84
CA LYS A 1005 8.03 17.15 33.31
C LYS A 1005 9.12 17.41 32.29
N GLU A 1006 10.22 16.68 32.39
CA GLU A 1006 11.38 16.85 31.54
C GLU A 1006 11.27 16.02 30.24
N LEU A 1007 10.38 15.01 30.18
CA LEU A 1007 10.27 14.07 29.06
C LEU A 1007 9.11 14.39 28.11
N PHE A 1008 7.92 14.68 28.64
CA PHE A 1008 6.74 14.91 27.81
C PHE A 1008 6.87 16.05 26.77
N PRO A 1009 7.64 17.14 27.01
CA PRO A 1009 7.76 18.23 26.04
C PRO A 1009 8.32 17.78 24.68
N SER A 1010 9.34 16.93 24.66
CA SER A 1010 9.91 16.42 23.40
C SER A 1010 8.93 15.56 22.61
N ILE A 1011 8.09 14.79 23.31
CA ILE A 1011 7.08 13.92 22.69
C ILE A 1011 5.96 14.76 22.08
N ILE A 1012 5.37 15.68 22.86
CA ILE A 1012 4.27 16.51 22.35
C ILE A 1012 4.76 17.40 21.20
N MET A 1013 5.96 17.98 21.28
CA MET A 1013 6.53 18.77 20.20
C MET A 1013 6.77 17.94 18.93
N CYS A 1014 7.17 16.68 19.05
CA CYS A 1014 7.28 15.80 17.88
C CYS A 1014 5.91 15.56 17.22
N ILE A 1015 4.86 15.32 18.02
CA ILE A 1015 3.50 15.11 17.49
C ILE A 1015 2.99 16.37 16.80
N ILE A 1016 3.20 17.54 17.42
CA ILE A 1016 2.82 18.86 16.88
C ILE A 1016 3.56 19.13 15.56
N ASN A 1017 4.89 18.97 15.53
CA ASN A 1017 5.70 19.16 14.32
C ASN A 1017 5.32 18.16 13.22
N GLY A 1018 4.86 16.95 13.58
CA GLY A 1018 4.37 15.96 12.63
C GLY A 1018 3.18 16.42 11.78
N PHE A 1019 2.43 17.46 12.20
CA PHE A 1019 1.39 18.06 11.37
C PHE A 1019 1.93 18.98 10.26
N SER A 1020 3.18 19.44 10.34
CA SER A 1020 3.82 20.28 9.32
C SER A 1020 4.82 19.53 8.43
N TRP A 1021 5.00 18.23 8.67
CA TRP A 1021 5.84 17.36 7.84
C TRP A 1021 5.04 16.85 6.64
N ALA A 1022 5.57 16.98 5.43
CA ALA A 1022 4.91 16.56 4.18
C ALA A 1022 4.87 15.03 4.01
N ASP A 1023 4.20 14.34 4.94
CA ASP A 1023 3.87 12.92 4.92
C ASP A 1023 2.48 12.69 5.54
N THR A 1024 1.51 12.34 4.69
CA THR A 1024 0.11 12.15 5.08
C THR A 1024 -0.07 11.02 6.10
N THR A 1025 0.78 9.98 6.08
CA THR A 1025 0.72 8.86 7.04
C THR A 1025 1.21 9.29 8.43
N VAL A 1026 2.23 10.14 8.49
CA VAL A 1026 2.74 10.75 9.73
C VAL A 1026 1.65 11.61 10.34
N CYS A 1027 1.05 12.50 9.54
CA CYS A 1027 -0.05 13.36 9.99
C CYS A 1027 -1.20 12.53 10.57
N HIS A 1028 -1.63 11.48 9.86
CA HIS A 1028 -2.69 10.58 10.33
C HIS A 1028 -2.34 9.96 11.70
N ARG A 1029 -1.13 9.41 11.87
CA ARG A 1029 -0.68 8.84 13.15
C ARG A 1029 -0.63 9.89 14.27
N CYS A 1030 -0.16 11.11 13.98
CA CYS A 1030 -0.18 12.21 14.95
C CYS A 1030 -1.59 12.55 15.43
N THR A 1031 -2.61 12.49 14.56
CA THR A 1031 -4.00 12.74 14.98
C THR A 1031 -4.49 11.76 16.03
N GLN A 1032 -4.07 10.50 15.96
CA GLN A 1032 -4.48 9.45 16.89
C GLN A 1032 -3.80 9.59 18.26
N MET A 1033 -2.57 10.11 18.31
CA MET A 1033 -1.76 10.23 19.53
C MET A 1033 -1.96 11.54 20.30
N LEU A 1034 -2.34 12.63 19.62
CA LEU A 1034 -2.35 13.95 20.24
C LEU A 1034 -3.35 14.07 21.40
N TRP A 1035 -4.60 13.66 21.19
CA TRP A 1035 -5.66 13.86 22.18
C TRP A 1035 -5.40 13.15 23.52
N PRO A 1036 -4.99 11.86 23.54
CA PRO A 1036 -4.70 11.16 24.80
C PRO A 1036 -3.61 11.85 25.64
N VAL A 1037 -2.56 12.37 24.98
CA VAL A 1037 -1.48 13.12 25.63
C VAL A 1037 -2.00 14.45 26.20
N VAL A 1038 -2.74 15.23 25.40
CA VAL A 1038 -3.32 16.51 25.84
C VAL A 1038 -4.27 16.33 27.03
N LYS A 1039 -5.15 15.31 26.99
CA LYS A 1039 -6.09 15.00 28.08
C LYS A 1039 -5.34 14.81 29.40
N GLN A 1040 -4.21 14.11 29.37
CA GLN A 1040 -3.39 13.87 30.56
C GLN A 1040 -2.64 15.13 31.02
N ILE A 1041 -2.06 15.93 30.12
CA ILE A 1041 -1.39 17.20 30.46
C ILE A 1041 -2.38 18.17 31.14
N VAL A 1042 -3.61 18.25 30.63
CA VAL A 1042 -4.69 19.06 31.23
C VAL A 1042 -5.13 18.51 32.59
N ALA A 1043 -5.16 17.18 32.76
CA ALA A 1043 -5.45 16.57 34.05
C ALA A 1043 -4.35 16.84 35.09
N ASN A 1044 -3.10 16.93 34.66
CA ASN A 1044 -1.94 17.24 35.51
C ASN A 1044 -1.79 18.75 35.82
N ASN A 1045 -2.62 19.61 35.22
CA ASN A 1045 -2.51 21.09 35.28
C ASN A 1045 -1.19 21.67 34.72
N ASP A 1046 -0.53 20.96 33.79
CA ASP A 1046 0.71 21.42 33.15
C ASP A 1046 0.47 22.20 31.84
N MET A 1047 -0.80 22.45 31.48
CA MET A 1047 -1.18 23.12 30.22
C MET A 1047 -1.30 24.65 30.39
N SER A 1048 -0.50 25.42 29.65
CA SER A 1048 -0.62 26.89 29.58
C SER A 1048 -1.56 27.34 28.44
N GLU A 1049 -2.05 28.58 28.52
CA GLU A 1049 -2.94 29.16 27.50
C GLU A 1049 -2.24 29.34 26.14
N GLU A 1050 -0.95 29.70 26.14
CA GLU A 1050 -0.12 29.83 24.94
C GLU A 1050 0.09 28.48 24.26
N ALA A 1051 0.43 27.45 25.04
CA ALA A 1051 0.67 26.12 24.50
C ALA A 1051 -0.63 25.47 24.00
N ALA A 1052 -1.77 25.70 24.66
CA ALA A 1052 -3.07 25.27 24.17
C ALA A 1052 -3.40 25.90 22.80
N SER A 1053 -3.06 27.18 22.61
CA SER A 1053 -3.19 27.89 21.33
C SER A 1053 -2.25 27.35 20.26
N HIS A 1054 -0.98 27.08 20.62
CA HIS A 1054 0.02 26.57 19.69
C HIS A 1054 -0.33 25.18 19.15
N ILE A 1055 -0.78 24.27 20.02
CA ILE A 1055 -1.27 22.95 19.61
C ILE A 1055 -2.43 23.11 18.63
N PHE A 1056 -3.38 24.01 18.91
CA PHE A 1056 -4.52 24.21 18.04
C PHE A 1056 -4.10 24.75 16.67
N VAL A 1057 -3.18 25.72 16.63
CA VAL A 1057 -2.59 26.21 15.37
C VAL A 1057 -1.94 25.06 14.60
N ALA A 1058 -1.17 24.19 15.24
CA ALA A 1058 -0.52 23.08 14.55
C ALA A 1058 -1.50 22.08 13.93
N ILE A 1059 -2.61 21.74 14.62
CA ILE A 1059 -3.67 20.90 14.04
C ILE A 1059 -4.26 21.59 12.79
N LEU A 1060 -4.50 22.91 12.85
CA LEU A 1060 -5.02 23.68 11.71
C LEU A 1060 -4.01 23.79 10.56
N THR A 1061 -2.70 23.90 10.86
CA THR A 1061 -1.63 23.85 9.86
C THR A 1061 -1.59 22.48 9.18
N GLY A 1062 -1.80 21.39 9.93
CA GLY A 1062 -1.96 20.05 9.34
C GLY A 1062 -3.17 19.97 8.41
N LEU A 1063 -4.27 20.64 8.75
CA LEU A 1063 -5.44 20.74 7.88
C LEU A 1063 -5.15 21.57 6.61
N GLN A 1064 -4.26 22.55 6.70
CA GLN A 1064 -3.79 23.34 5.57
C GLN A 1064 -2.84 22.59 4.64
N LEU A 1065 -1.96 21.75 5.19
CA LEU A 1065 -1.02 20.98 4.40
C LEU A 1065 -1.67 19.73 3.78
N HIS A 1066 -2.38 18.94 4.58
CA HIS A 1066 -2.89 17.62 4.18
C HIS A 1066 -4.38 17.56 3.89
N GLY A 1067 -5.09 18.69 4.01
CA GLY A 1067 -6.56 18.76 3.88
C GLY A 1067 -7.12 18.36 2.52
N GLU A 1068 -6.26 18.18 1.51
CA GLU A 1068 -6.66 17.66 0.19
C GLU A 1068 -7.03 16.16 0.23
N HIS A 1069 -6.48 15.40 1.19
CA HIS A 1069 -6.80 13.99 1.37
C HIS A 1069 -8.01 13.81 2.29
N GLU A 1070 -9.11 13.23 1.78
CA GLU A 1070 -10.40 13.14 2.48
C GLU A 1070 -10.31 12.41 3.84
N SER A 1071 -9.55 11.31 3.91
CA SER A 1071 -9.36 10.53 5.15
C SER A 1071 -8.68 11.35 6.25
N THR A 1072 -7.54 11.98 5.93
CA THR A 1072 -6.78 12.84 6.85
C THR A 1072 -7.55 14.09 7.21
N GLN A 1073 -8.25 14.71 6.25
CA GLN A 1073 -9.15 15.84 6.48
C GLN A 1073 -10.23 15.49 7.51
N SER A 1074 -10.88 14.32 7.38
CA SER A 1074 -11.91 13.85 8.32
C SER A 1074 -11.36 13.67 9.73
N CYS A 1075 -10.18 13.04 9.87
CA CYS A 1075 -9.49 12.86 11.15
C CYS A 1075 -9.11 14.20 11.79
N LEU A 1076 -8.48 15.11 11.02
CA LEU A 1076 -8.07 16.43 11.50
C LEU A 1076 -9.27 17.31 11.88
N LEU A 1077 -10.35 17.31 11.11
CA LEU A 1077 -11.58 18.02 11.45
C LEU A 1077 -12.19 17.49 12.76
N THR A 1078 -12.22 16.16 12.92
CA THR A 1078 -12.72 15.53 14.14
C THR A 1078 -11.88 15.91 15.35
N LEU A 1079 -10.55 15.82 15.24
CA LEU A 1079 -9.61 16.20 16.29
C LEU A 1079 -9.71 17.70 16.62
N SER A 1080 -9.73 18.57 15.60
CA SER A 1080 -9.82 20.02 15.77
C SER A 1080 -11.10 20.43 16.49
N PHE A 1081 -12.24 19.86 16.08
CA PHE A 1081 -13.53 20.10 16.71
C PHE A 1081 -13.53 19.59 18.16
N PHE A 1082 -13.07 18.37 18.40
CA PHE A 1082 -13.04 17.77 19.73
C PHE A 1082 -12.13 18.54 20.69
N TYR A 1083 -10.96 18.97 20.21
CA TYR A 1083 -10.00 19.79 20.96
C TYR A 1083 -10.62 21.14 21.36
N TYR A 1084 -11.21 21.85 20.40
CA TYR A 1084 -11.89 23.12 20.66
C TYR A 1084 -13.08 22.95 21.60
N GLU A 1085 -13.93 21.94 21.37
CA GLU A 1085 -15.10 21.69 22.21
C GLU A 1085 -14.69 21.42 23.66
N THR A 1086 -13.67 20.61 23.89
CA THR A 1086 -13.30 20.22 25.26
C THR A 1086 -12.57 21.33 26.02
N LEU A 1087 -11.73 22.12 25.35
CA LEU A 1087 -10.78 23.03 26.01
C LEU A 1087 -11.18 24.50 26.00
N ARG A 1088 -12.09 24.94 25.12
CA ARG A 1088 -12.48 26.36 24.98
C ARG A 1088 -12.93 27.04 26.28
N GLN A 1089 -13.57 26.30 27.19
CA GLN A 1089 -14.05 26.86 28.47
C GLN A 1089 -12.89 27.13 29.44
N LYS A 1090 -11.83 26.31 29.38
CA LYS A 1090 -10.63 26.49 30.21
C LYS A 1090 -9.65 27.47 29.59
N PHE A 1091 -9.59 27.55 28.26
CA PHE A 1091 -8.66 28.40 27.50
C PHE A 1091 -9.41 29.23 26.46
N PRO A 1092 -9.90 30.43 26.82
CA PRO A 1092 -10.65 31.29 25.90
C PRO A 1092 -9.83 31.77 24.69
N SER A 1093 -8.50 31.80 24.77
CA SER A 1093 -7.59 32.08 23.65
C SER A 1093 -7.84 31.23 22.39
N LEU A 1094 -8.40 30.03 22.53
CA LEU A 1094 -8.72 29.16 21.39
C LEU A 1094 -9.73 29.81 20.43
N THR A 1095 -10.69 30.59 20.94
CA THR A 1095 -11.60 31.37 20.10
C THR A 1095 -10.83 32.46 19.33
N GLN A 1096 -9.80 33.06 19.92
CA GLN A 1096 -8.96 34.05 19.24
C GLN A 1096 -8.17 33.44 18.08
N VAL A 1097 -7.74 32.18 18.19
CA VAL A 1097 -7.09 31.45 17.08
C VAL A 1097 -8.06 31.31 15.89
N LEU A 1098 -9.33 30.99 16.14
CA LEU A 1098 -10.34 30.93 15.07
C LEU A 1098 -10.55 32.29 14.40
N HIS A 1099 -10.46 33.40 15.15
CA HIS A 1099 -10.53 34.75 14.58
C HIS A 1099 -9.34 35.12 13.67
N LYS A 1100 -8.20 34.42 13.78
CA LYS A 1100 -7.02 34.65 12.94
C LYS A 1100 -7.08 33.93 11.59
N ILE A 1101 -8.10 33.08 11.37
CA ILE A 1101 -8.28 32.37 10.11
C ILE A 1101 -8.61 33.39 9.00
N PRO A 1102 -7.92 33.36 7.83
CA PRO A 1102 -8.20 34.26 6.72
C PRO A 1102 -9.66 34.16 6.26
N ASP A 1103 -10.28 35.31 6.00
CA ASP A 1103 -11.65 35.47 5.48
C ASP A 1103 -12.77 34.83 6.34
N VAL A 1104 -12.52 34.60 7.64
CA VAL A 1104 -13.50 33.97 8.53
C VAL A 1104 -14.64 34.92 8.91
N ASN A 1105 -15.89 34.47 8.75
CA ASN A 1105 -17.04 35.23 9.20
C ASN A 1105 -17.21 35.10 10.73
N VAL A 1106 -16.98 36.20 11.45
CA VAL A 1106 -17.09 36.32 12.91
C VAL A 1106 -18.45 35.84 13.44
N ASN A 1107 -19.53 35.97 12.68
CA ASN A 1107 -20.86 35.49 13.08
C ASN A 1107 -20.96 33.96 13.10
N LEU A 1108 -20.18 33.24 12.28
CA LEU A 1108 -20.14 31.77 12.33
C LEU A 1108 -19.52 31.27 13.63
N ILE A 1109 -18.50 31.96 14.14
CA ILE A 1109 -17.86 31.65 15.43
C ILE A 1109 -18.86 31.87 16.57
N LYS A 1110 -19.55 33.02 16.58
CA LYS A 1110 -20.62 33.30 17.57
C LYS A 1110 -21.74 32.26 17.54
N ASN A 1111 -22.18 31.86 16.34
CA ASN A 1111 -23.20 30.81 16.19
C ASN A 1111 -22.73 29.46 16.73
N LEU A 1112 -21.46 29.11 16.49
CA LEU A 1112 -20.86 27.89 17.04
C LEU A 1112 -20.82 27.93 18.57
N GLU A 1113 -20.44 29.06 19.18
CA GLU A 1113 -20.41 29.21 20.65
C GLU A 1113 -21.79 29.07 21.30
N VAL A 1114 -22.84 29.61 20.66
CA VAL A 1114 -24.24 29.44 21.09
C VAL A 1114 -24.68 27.99 21.00
N GLU A 1115 -24.42 27.33 19.86
CA GLU A 1115 -24.75 25.91 19.64
C GLU A 1115 -24.02 24.99 20.62
N LEU A 1116 -22.74 25.25 20.88
CA LEU A 1116 -21.90 24.49 21.81
C LEU A 1116 -22.30 24.68 23.28
N SER A 1117 -22.97 25.79 23.60
CA SER A 1117 -23.54 26.05 24.93
C SER A 1117 -24.92 25.40 25.13
N SER A 1118 -25.58 24.98 24.05
CA SER A 1118 -26.86 24.26 24.09
C SER A 1118 -26.67 22.76 24.38
N ARG A 1119 -27.43 22.23 25.35
CA ARG A 1119 -27.44 20.78 25.69
C ARG A 1119 -28.23 19.91 24.68
N THR A 1120 -28.97 20.54 23.75
CA THR A 1120 -29.91 19.88 22.82
C THR A 1120 -29.43 19.85 21.36
N GLY A 1121 -28.24 20.39 21.06
CA GLY A 1121 -27.71 20.46 19.69
C GLY A 1121 -27.29 19.10 19.13
N GLN A 1122 -27.76 18.77 17.93
CA GLN A 1122 -27.31 17.59 17.16
C GLN A 1122 -25.80 17.72 16.85
N GLU A 1123 -24.98 16.79 17.33
CA GLU A 1123 -23.50 16.78 17.18
C GLU A 1123 -23.05 17.02 15.71
N LYS A 1124 -23.81 16.48 14.76
CA LYS A 1124 -23.59 16.69 13.32
C LYS A 1124 -23.65 18.16 12.90
N LYS A 1125 -24.62 18.93 13.42
CA LYS A 1125 -24.74 20.37 13.12
C LYS A 1125 -23.57 21.18 13.68
N LYS A 1126 -23.07 20.80 14.87
CA LYS A 1126 -21.92 21.44 15.51
C LYS A 1126 -20.65 21.24 14.67
N LYS A 1127 -20.39 20.01 14.23
CA LYS A 1127 -19.27 19.67 13.32
C LYS A 1127 -19.37 20.38 11.97
N ASP A 1128 -20.57 20.43 11.37
CA ASP A 1128 -20.80 21.15 10.12
C ASP A 1128 -20.56 22.67 10.26
N CYS A 1129 -20.95 23.26 11.39
CA CYS A 1129 -20.70 24.66 11.66
C CYS A 1129 -19.19 24.95 11.83
N PHE A 1130 -18.48 24.09 12.55
CA PHE A 1130 -17.02 24.19 12.69
C PHE A 1130 -16.31 24.04 11.33
N LYS A 1131 -16.70 23.06 10.50
CA LYS A 1131 -16.13 22.86 9.16
C LYS A 1131 -16.25 24.11 8.28
N LYS A 1132 -17.34 24.88 8.40
CA LYS A 1132 -17.49 26.16 7.68
C LYS A 1132 -16.49 27.22 8.12
N ILE A 1133 -16.18 27.29 9.42
CA ILE A 1133 -15.21 28.25 9.99
C ILE A 1133 -13.81 27.99 9.44
N VAL A 1134 -13.39 26.72 9.38
CA VAL A 1134 -12.04 26.34 8.92
C VAL A 1134 -11.94 26.11 7.42
N SER A 1135 -13.01 26.34 6.66
CA SER A 1135 -13.06 25.96 5.23
C SER A 1135 -12.07 26.69 4.33
N SER A 1136 -11.64 27.91 4.70
CA SER A 1136 -10.66 28.70 3.93
C SER A 1136 -9.23 28.15 4.03
N ILE A 1137 -8.91 27.43 5.10
CA ILE A 1137 -7.58 26.88 5.36
C ILE A 1137 -7.45 25.40 5.02
N ILE A 1138 -8.52 24.72 4.61
CA ILE A 1138 -8.42 23.32 4.19
C ILE A 1138 -7.53 23.25 2.94
N GLY A 1139 -6.45 22.47 3.03
CA GLY A 1139 -5.48 22.26 1.96
C GLY A 1139 -6.14 21.88 0.64
N ARG A 1140 -5.57 22.41 -0.45
CA ARG A 1140 -6.02 22.16 -1.82
C ARG A 1140 -4.83 21.75 -2.68
N SER A 1141 -5.14 20.98 -3.72
CA SER A 1141 -4.19 20.54 -4.73
C SER A 1141 -3.43 21.73 -5.34
N VAL A 1142 -2.19 21.53 -5.77
CA VAL A 1142 -1.37 22.57 -6.43
C VAL A 1142 -2.10 23.14 -7.65
N SER A 1143 -2.82 22.29 -8.39
CA SER A 1143 -3.69 22.67 -9.51
C SER A 1143 -4.81 23.66 -9.13
N ASP A 1144 -5.19 23.74 -7.86
CA ASP A 1144 -6.24 24.64 -7.36
C ASP A 1144 -5.69 25.92 -6.71
N ARG A 1145 -4.40 25.97 -6.31
CA ARG A 1145 -3.81 27.09 -5.53
C ARG A 1145 -3.64 28.38 -6.32
N PHE A 1146 -3.19 28.29 -7.57
CA PHE A 1146 -2.96 29.46 -8.46
C PHE A 1146 -4.17 29.78 -9.34
N ARG A 1147 -5.29 29.09 -9.13
CA ARG A 1147 -6.50 29.28 -9.91
C ARG A 1147 -7.23 30.54 -9.43
N ARG A 1148 -7.28 31.57 -10.27
CA ARG A 1148 -8.09 32.79 -10.01
C ARG A 1148 -9.52 32.39 -9.66
N SER A 1149 -10.02 32.91 -8.53
CA SER A 1149 -11.34 32.55 -8.01
C SER A 1149 -12.47 33.15 -8.86
N VAL A 1150 -13.42 32.31 -9.24
CA VAL A 1150 -14.58 32.69 -10.06
C VAL A 1150 -15.70 33.19 -9.12
N GLN A 1151 -16.11 34.45 -9.25
CA GLN A 1151 -17.14 35.05 -8.37
C GLN A 1151 -18.56 34.76 -8.87
N TYR A 1152 -19.32 33.89 -8.20
CA TYR A 1152 -20.71 33.56 -8.56
C TYR A 1152 -21.71 34.46 -7.82
N SER A 1153 -22.70 35.00 -8.53
CA SER A 1153 -23.81 35.75 -7.91
C SER A 1153 -24.75 34.81 -7.16
N ASN A 1154 -25.27 35.24 -6.01
CA ASN A 1154 -26.30 34.48 -5.31
C ASN A 1154 -27.60 34.55 -6.11
N LEU A 1155 -28.00 33.43 -6.72
CA LEU A 1155 -29.27 33.33 -7.44
C LEU A 1155 -30.43 33.13 -6.45
N PRO A 1156 -31.68 33.47 -6.85
CA PRO A 1156 -32.86 33.19 -6.02
C PRO A 1156 -32.94 31.72 -5.58
N GLN A 1157 -33.39 31.44 -4.37
CA GLN A 1157 -33.55 30.04 -3.94
C GLN A 1157 -34.73 29.40 -4.69
N LEU A 1158 -34.46 28.44 -5.58
CA LEU A 1158 -35.50 27.65 -6.26
C LEU A 1158 -36.27 26.74 -5.31
N PHE A 1159 -35.58 26.22 -4.30
CA PHE A 1159 -36.15 25.30 -3.35
C PHE A 1159 -36.34 26.05 -2.04
N LEU A 1160 -37.56 26.56 -1.80
CA LEU A 1160 -37.97 26.96 -0.46
C LEU A 1160 -37.69 25.76 0.45
N SER A 1161 -37.00 25.97 1.58
CA SER A 1161 -36.96 24.94 2.61
C SER A 1161 -38.40 24.65 2.97
N THR A 1162 -38.95 23.52 2.51
CA THR A 1162 -40.22 23.01 3.02
C THR A 1162 -40.06 23.04 4.53
N ARG A 1163 -40.83 23.91 5.19
CA ARG A 1163 -41.00 23.85 6.64
C ARG A 1163 -41.20 22.37 6.93
N ARG A 1164 -40.26 21.75 7.65
CA ARG A 1164 -40.49 20.41 8.18
C ARG A 1164 -41.89 20.47 8.80
N PRO A 1165 -42.82 19.53 8.47
CA PRO A 1165 -43.99 19.38 9.30
C PRO A 1165 -43.46 19.28 10.73
N LYS A 1166 -43.91 20.15 11.63
CA LYS A 1166 -43.67 19.93 13.05
C LYS A 1166 -44.19 18.53 13.32
N THR A 1167 -43.31 17.60 13.63
CA THR A 1167 -43.71 16.34 14.23
C THR A 1167 -44.49 16.75 15.48
N ILE A 1168 -45.80 16.52 15.48
CA ILE A 1168 -46.60 16.67 16.68
C ILE A 1168 -45.98 15.69 17.68
N GLN A 1169 -45.55 16.21 18.83
CA GLN A 1169 -45.03 15.39 19.91
C GLN A 1169 -46.16 14.45 20.35
N LEU A 1170 -45.85 13.17 20.48
CA LEU A 1170 -46.79 12.10 20.83
C LEU A 1170 -47.23 12.10 22.31
N ASP A 1171 -47.02 13.21 23.04
CA ASP A 1171 -47.24 13.28 24.50
C ASP A 1171 -48.38 14.23 24.93
N GLU A 1172 -49.23 14.70 24.00
CA GLU A 1172 -50.42 15.48 24.35
C GLU A 1172 -51.68 14.95 23.67
N VAL A 1173 -52.16 13.76 24.07
CA VAL A 1173 -53.60 13.47 24.31
C VAL A 1173 -53.67 12.26 25.26
N GLU A 1174 -53.72 12.51 26.57
CA GLU A 1174 -54.34 11.57 27.50
C GLU A 1174 -55.85 11.86 27.58
N SER A 1175 -56.60 10.79 27.84
CA SER A 1175 -58.01 10.73 28.25
C SER A 1175 -59.06 10.99 27.16
N GLU A 1176 -59.69 9.92 26.67
CA GLU A 1176 -60.96 9.43 27.21
C GLU A 1176 -61.58 8.33 26.34
N ASN A 1177 -62.05 7.29 27.03
CA ASN A 1177 -63.22 6.47 26.72
C ASN A 1177 -63.18 5.35 25.67
N MET A 1178 -63.20 4.13 26.25
CA MET A 1178 -64.27 3.12 26.10
C MET A 1178 -64.17 2.09 24.95
N GLY A 1179 -63.99 0.83 25.36
CA GLY A 1179 -64.94 -0.22 24.97
C GLY A 1179 -64.40 -1.43 24.21
N LEU A 1180 -63.95 -2.43 24.99
CA LEU A 1180 -63.97 -3.89 24.74
C LEU A 1180 -64.69 -4.39 23.47
N LEU A 1181 -63.93 -5.02 22.56
CA LEU A 1181 -63.96 -6.48 22.30
C LEU A 1181 -62.73 -6.90 21.48
#